data_AF-A0AAP2E2V1-F1
#
_entry.id   AF-A0AAP2E2V1-F1
#
_cell.length_a   1.000
_cell.length_b   1.000
_cell.length_c   1.000
_cell.angle_alpha   90.00
_cell.angle_beta   90.00
_cell.angle_gamma   90.00
#
_symmetry.space_group_name_H-M   'P 1'
#
loop_
_entity.id
_entity.type
_entity.pdbx_description
1 polymer ?
#
loop_
_entity_poly.entity_id
_entity_poly.type
_entity_poly.pdbx_seq_one_letter_code
_entity_poly.pdbx_strand_id
1 'polypeptide(L)'
;MVISGFELFNKRIGVGEPVHGGDPVLAQSITETATITLQHHQDFFALQFVALNYLHPEKNQYQYRLEGFNKDWITADPHTRKATYTNLDPGRYTFRVRASNNDRTWNEVGAAVAIVVEPPFWKSELAFVLYVILLVAILIAARKVLLLRERANVRLQQERAEAQRMHELDLMKIRFFTNVSHEFRTPLALILAPMEKLTQLADHTHARQFQLIQRNARRLLNLVNQLLDFRKLETQGIPYYPAAGDLVQFVRETTYSFSDLSEKNDIHLSFFTTLERLDTLFDPDKLEKILFNLLSNAFKFTPEHGRISVRLDHAPGADDAKPGVRICVEDTGIGIPVEKQGRIFERFFQHDLPTGMINQGSGIGLAITREFVKVHGGTIGVESEPEKGSRFTILLPLQPIPQAGTAAPVPFPLAATAPVAIPIPQSQSAVAVTPRDSRKPLLLLVEDNHDFRFYLQDNLREEYTVLEAPNGTEGWRLAIETIPDLIVSDVMMPGLSGTDLCRRLKGDERTSHIPVVLLTARSSEEQKREGYDTGANDYVVKPFSVEILQSRLRNILRQQEATRKSFQQYLAVKGSAVTITPLDEKLISKAVAMVEANLEDADFSVEALSHELGMSRIHLYRKISSLTGKTPVEFIRSIRLQHAAQLLEKSQLTISEIAYRVGFNNPKYFTRQFKDTYHVLPSEYAMRGVKKDTPFGGGSFAHGVS
;
A
#
# COMPACT_ATOMS: atom_id res chain seq x y z
N MET A 1 46.81 43.90 90.70
CA MET A 1 47.13 42.84 89.71
C MET A 1 46.78 43.41 88.35
N VAL A 2 47.59 43.16 87.32
CA VAL A 2 47.31 43.71 85.99
C VAL A 2 47.48 42.63 84.92
N ILE A 3 46.65 42.68 83.89
CA ILE A 3 46.82 41.90 82.67
C ILE A 3 47.86 42.66 81.83
N SER A 4 48.99 42.03 81.53
CA SER A 4 50.19 42.69 80.97
C SER A 4 50.39 42.43 79.48
N GLY A 5 49.67 41.47 78.91
CA GLY A 5 49.80 41.12 77.50
C GLY A 5 48.62 40.31 76.98
N PHE A 6 48.35 40.47 75.69
CA PHE A 6 47.41 39.66 74.93
C PHE A 6 48.15 39.11 73.71
N GLU A 7 48.04 37.81 73.49
CA GLU A 7 48.57 37.11 72.32
C GLU A 7 47.43 36.48 71.54
N LEU A 8 47.51 36.57 70.23
CA LEU A 8 46.61 35.90 69.30
C LEU A 8 47.48 35.08 68.34
N PHE A 9 47.18 33.79 68.15
CA PHE A 9 48.03 32.86 67.39
C PHE A 9 49.52 32.88 67.82
N ASN A 10 49.78 32.95 69.14
CA ASN A 10 51.13 33.08 69.73
C ASN A 10 51.91 34.35 69.31
N LYS A 11 51.25 35.35 68.71
CA LYS A 11 51.84 36.66 68.43
C LYS A 11 51.27 37.68 69.40
N ARG A 12 52.14 38.46 70.06
CA ARG A 12 51.72 39.56 70.93
C ARG A 12 51.09 40.65 70.08
N ILE A 13 49.89 41.09 70.44
CA ILE A 13 49.16 42.13 69.71
C ILE A 13 49.37 43.48 70.40
N GLY A 14 49.86 44.46 69.65
CA GLY A 14 50.00 45.85 70.11
C GLY A 14 48.69 46.64 70.02
N VAL A 15 48.67 47.80 70.69
CA VAL A 15 47.56 48.75 70.57
C VAL A 15 47.50 49.29 69.14
N GLY A 16 46.33 49.21 68.50
CA GLY A 16 46.13 49.67 67.13
C GLY A 16 46.76 48.79 66.04
N GLU A 17 47.29 47.61 66.38
CA GLU A 17 47.84 46.67 65.38
C GLU A 17 46.70 45.90 64.68
N PRO A 18 46.54 46.02 63.34
CA PRO A 18 45.53 45.26 62.62
C PRO A 18 45.91 43.78 62.54
N VAL A 19 44.94 42.90 62.80
CA VAL A 19 45.12 41.45 62.71
C VAL A 19 44.53 40.98 61.38
N HIS A 20 45.36 40.36 60.53
CA HIS A 20 44.94 39.80 59.23
C HIS A 20 44.14 40.77 58.33
N GLY A 21 44.46 42.07 58.37
CA GLY A 21 43.81 43.10 57.54
C GLY A 21 42.43 43.55 58.03
N GLY A 22 42.00 43.12 59.22
CA GLY A 22 40.79 43.59 59.90
C GLY A 22 41.06 44.67 60.95
N ASP A 23 39.99 45.05 61.66
CA ASP A 23 40.05 46.06 62.73
C ASP A 23 41.02 45.65 63.86
N PRO A 24 41.70 46.62 64.50
CA PRO A 24 42.61 46.33 65.59
C PRO A 24 41.85 45.74 66.79
N VAL A 25 42.31 44.58 67.27
CA VAL A 25 41.68 43.84 68.39
C VAL A 25 41.80 44.61 69.72
N LEU A 26 42.84 45.45 69.87
CA LEU A 26 43.06 46.30 71.03
C LEU A 26 43.10 47.79 70.61
N ALA A 27 42.12 48.56 71.06
CA ALA A 27 42.07 50.00 70.85
C ALA A 27 42.90 50.81 71.88
N GLN A 28 43.14 50.22 73.05
CA GLN A 28 43.91 50.81 74.15
C GLN A 28 44.79 49.73 74.80
N SER A 29 45.63 50.12 75.77
CA SER A 29 46.47 49.16 76.50
C SER A 29 45.63 48.03 77.09
N ILE A 30 46.15 46.79 77.05
CA ILE A 30 45.46 45.62 77.60
C ILE A 30 45.10 45.80 79.09
N THR A 31 45.89 46.58 79.83
CA THR A 31 45.63 46.90 81.24
C THR A 31 44.36 47.74 81.44
N GLU A 32 43.99 48.55 80.45
CA GLU A 32 42.82 49.46 80.48
C GLU A 32 41.65 48.92 79.64
N THR A 33 41.86 47.82 78.91
CA THR A 33 40.87 47.23 78.02
C THR A 33 39.81 46.46 78.82
N ALA A 34 38.57 46.94 78.79
CA ALA A 34 37.44 46.28 79.45
C ALA A 34 36.89 45.10 78.64
N THR A 35 36.99 45.12 77.31
CA THR A 35 36.41 44.10 76.43
C THR A 35 37.28 43.87 75.21
N ILE A 36 37.52 42.60 74.88
CA ILE A 36 38.23 42.13 73.69
C ILE A 36 37.22 41.43 72.80
N THR A 37 37.03 41.91 71.58
CA THR A 37 36.16 41.27 70.58
C THR A 37 37.02 40.46 69.62
N LEU A 38 36.69 39.18 69.48
CA LEU A 38 37.36 38.23 68.60
C LEU A 38 36.38 37.78 67.52
N GLN A 39 36.86 37.72 66.28
CA GLN A 39 36.10 37.13 65.18
C GLN A 39 36.04 35.60 65.34
N HIS A 40 35.05 34.93 64.74
CA HIS A 40 34.87 33.47 64.88
C HIS A 40 36.11 32.63 64.55
N HIS A 41 37.02 33.14 63.71
CA HIS A 41 38.24 32.45 63.28
C HIS A 41 39.43 32.71 64.20
N GLN A 42 39.31 33.61 65.18
CA GLN A 42 40.33 33.99 66.16
C GLN A 42 40.18 33.15 67.43
N ASP A 43 40.19 31.82 67.26
CA ASP A 43 39.84 30.83 68.27
C ASP A 43 41.02 30.43 69.18
N PHE A 44 42.22 30.97 68.92
CA PHE A 44 43.44 30.70 69.69
C PHE A 44 44.02 32.00 70.24
N PHE A 45 43.94 32.21 71.55
CA PHE A 45 44.53 33.38 72.22
C PHE A 45 45.12 33.04 73.58
N ALA A 46 45.95 33.95 74.09
CA ALA A 46 46.48 33.87 75.44
C ALA A 46 46.57 35.23 76.13
N LEU A 47 46.40 35.23 77.45
CA LEU A 47 46.50 36.40 78.31
C LEU A 47 47.66 36.24 79.28
N GLN A 48 48.51 37.27 79.36
CA GLN A 48 49.61 37.35 80.30
C GLN A 48 49.25 38.29 81.45
N PHE A 49 49.70 38.00 82.66
CA PHE A 49 49.35 38.78 83.85
C PHE A 49 50.48 38.86 84.87
N VAL A 50 50.48 39.90 85.69
CA VAL A 50 51.51 40.12 86.72
C VAL A 50 50.94 40.78 87.98
N ALA A 51 51.47 40.38 89.14
CA ALA A 51 51.22 41.05 90.41
C ALA A 51 52.25 42.16 90.63
N LEU A 52 51.84 43.35 91.07
CA LEU A 52 52.70 44.53 91.28
C LEU A 52 53.49 44.46 92.62
N ASN A 53 53.85 43.25 93.07
CA ASN A 53 54.62 43.05 94.31
C ASN A 53 56.09 42.72 93.98
N TYR A 54 57.00 43.62 94.38
CA TYR A 54 58.44 43.56 94.05
C TYR A 54 59.30 42.87 95.13
N LEU A 55 58.75 42.61 96.31
CA LEU A 55 59.44 41.94 97.41
C LEU A 55 59.25 40.41 97.27
N HIS A 56 60.18 39.74 96.60
CA HIS A 56 60.20 38.30 96.26
C HIS A 56 59.14 37.83 95.23
N PRO A 57 59.28 38.20 93.94
CA PRO A 57 58.34 37.82 92.88
C PRO A 57 58.24 36.30 92.63
N GLU A 58 59.24 35.52 93.04
CA GLU A 58 59.31 34.05 92.94
C GLU A 58 58.23 33.34 93.78
N LYS A 59 57.72 33.98 94.83
CA LYS A 59 56.81 33.37 95.82
C LYS A 59 55.32 33.65 95.55
N ASN A 60 55.00 34.46 94.53
CA ASN A 60 53.63 34.77 94.17
C ASN A 60 52.99 33.59 93.43
N GLN A 61 51.79 33.17 93.85
CA GLN A 61 50.97 32.22 93.10
C GLN A 61 49.87 32.95 92.35
N TYR A 62 49.52 32.43 91.17
CA TYR A 62 48.52 33.01 90.29
C TYR A 62 47.40 32.01 90.03
N GLN A 63 46.16 32.48 90.04
CA GLN A 63 45.00 31.68 89.64
C GLN A 63 44.17 32.44 88.62
N TYR A 64 43.68 31.74 87.61
CA TYR A 64 42.81 32.31 86.60
C TYR A 64 41.61 31.41 86.28
N ARG A 65 40.57 32.00 85.71
CA ARG A 65 39.43 31.28 85.12
C ARG A 65 38.81 32.09 83.99
N LEU A 66 38.13 31.41 83.07
CA LEU A 66 37.29 32.02 82.04
C LEU A 66 35.84 31.64 82.31
N GLU A 67 35.10 32.58 82.90
CA GLU A 67 33.67 32.41 83.16
C GLU A 67 32.93 32.25 81.82
N GLY A 68 32.15 31.18 81.70
CA GLY A 68 31.53 30.73 80.45
C GLY A 68 32.25 29.55 79.78
N PHE A 69 33.50 29.25 80.16
CA PHE A 69 34.25 28.09 79.65
C PHE A 69 34.62 27.09 80.76
N ASN A 70 35.27 27.55 81.84
CA ASN A 70 35.63 26.72 82.99
C ASN A 70 35.12 27.30 84.32
N LYS A 71 34.62 26.42 85.21
CA LYS A 71 34.02 26.82 86.51
C LYS A 71 35.07 26.99 87.62
N ASP A 72 36.10 26.15 87.63
CA ASP A 72 37.12 26.12 88.68
C ASP A 72 38.30 27.06 88.37
N TRP A 73 38.96 27.53 89.43
CA TRP A 73 40.20 28.31 89.33
C TRP A 73 41.39 27.42 88.97
N ILE A 74 42.09 27.76 87.90
CA ILE A 74 43.30 27.06 87.44
C ILE A 74 44.51 27.79 88.01
N THR A 75 45.43 27.06 88.63
CA THR A 75 46.69 27.64 89.14
C THR A 75 47.69 27.74 87.99
N ALA A 76 48.20 28.95 87.73
CA ALA A 76 49.17 29.19 86.66
C ALA A 76 50.60 28.86 87.12
N ASP A 77 51.44 28.47 86.17
CA ASP A 77 52.87 28.34 86.40
C ASP A 77 53.48 29.73 86.74
N PRO A 78 54.15 29.88 87.90
CA PRO A 78 54.76 31.12 88.36
C PRO A 78 55.77 31.76 87.38
N HIS A 79 56.38 30.97 86.49
CA HIS A 79 57.38 31.42 85.53
C HIS A 79 56.77 31.90 84.20
N THR A 80 55.72 31.23 83.70
CA THR A 80 55.11 31.57 82.40
C THR A 80 54.03 32.65 82.50
N ARG A 81 53.27 32.68 83.62
CA ARG A 81 52.25 33.72 83.92
C ARG A 81 51.28 33.99 82.76
N LYS A 82 50.92 32.92 82.05
CA LYS A 82 50.16 32.94 80.79
C LYS A 82 49.00 31.96 80.88
N ALA A 83 47.80 32.42 80.52
CA ALA A 83 46.62 31.57 80.34
C ALA A 83 46.32 31.46 78.83
N THR A 84 46.25 30.24 78.31
CA THR A 84 46.00 29.99 76.88
C THR A 84 44.64 29.31 76.71
N TYR A 85 43.85 29.78 75.75
CA TYR A 85 42.55 29.21 75.39
C TYR A 85 42.49 28.92 73.90
N THR A 86 41.85 27.80 73.56
CA THR A 86 41.69 27.32 72.19
C THR A 86 40.24 26.89 71.96
N ASN A 87 39.76 27.05 70.72
CA ASN A 87 38.47 26.52 70.25
C ASN A 87 37.28 26.95 71.13
N LEU A 88 37.16 28.25 71.39
CA LEU A 88 36.02 28.82 72.11
C LEU A 88 34.82 28.99 71.17
N ASP A 89 33.66 28.49 71.59
CA ASP A 89 32.41 28.73 70.86
C ASP A 89 32.05 30.23 70.85
N PRO A 90 31.35 30.74 69.81
CA PRO A 90 30.84 32.11 69.81
C PRO A 90 30.00 32.42 71.05
N GLY A 91 30.30 33.53 71.72
CA GLY A 91 29.70 33.85 73.00
C GLY A 91 30.41 34.96 73.77
N ARG A 92 29.90 35.27 74.96
CA ARG A 92 30.49 36.23 75.89
C ARG A 92 31.11 35.50 77.06
N TYR A 93 32.40 35.73 77.27
CA TYR A 93 33.20 35.14 78.33
C TYR A 93 33.79 36.24 79.20
N THR A 94 34.15 35.93 80.45
CA THR A 94 34.86 36.87 81.34
C THR A 94 36.09 36.20 81.91
N PHE A 95 37.28 36.66 81.51
CA PHE A 95 38.52 36.21 82.08
C PHE A 95 38.74 36.90 83.43
N ARG A 96 39.05 36.12 84.46
CA ARG A 96 39.42 36.64 85.78
C ARG A 96 40.75 36.05 86.20
N VAL A 97 41.58 36.88 86.84
CA VAL A 97 42.85 36.45 87.42
C VAL A 97 43.03 37.07 88.80
N ARG A 98 43.55 36.28 89.74
CA ARG A 98 43.93 36.70 91.10
C ARG A 98 45.33 36.19 91.45
N ALA A 99 46.00 36.88 92.36
CA ALA A 99 47.32 36.50 92.84
C ALA A 99 47.36 36.46 94.36
N SER A 100 48.21 35.60 94.92
CA SER A 100 48.55 35.58 96.34
C SER A 100 49.87 36.30 96.61
N ASN A 101 50.00 36.94 97.76
CA ASN A 101 51.27 37.46 98.25
C ASN A 101 52.09 36.37 98.98
N ASN A 102 53.25 36.76 99.55
CA ASN A 102 54.17 35.87 100.27
C ASN A 102 53.53 35.13 101.46
N ASP A 103 52.46 35.67 102.04
CA ASP A 103 51.72 35.11 103.18
C ASP A 103 50.52 34.25 102.75
N ARG A 104 50.43 33.88 101.46
CA ARG A 104 49.33 33.10 100.85
C ARG A 104 47.95 33.75 100.99
N THR A 105 47.88 35.05 101.28
CA THR A 105 46.62 35.80 101.22
C THR A 105 46.33 36.19 99.77
N TRP A 106 45.13 35.81 99.28
CA TRP A 106 44.70 36.05 97.92
C TRP A 106 44.04 37.42 97.79
N ASN A 107 44.35 38.15 96.72
CA ASN A 107 43.61 39.36 96.38
C ASN A 107 42.25 38.97 95.75
N GLU A 108 41.15 39.24 96.45
CA GLU A 108 39.80 38.93 95.97
C GLU A 108 39.30 39.85 94.85
N VAL A 109 39.85 41.06 94.72
CA VAL A 109 39.45 42.03 93.66
C VAL A 109 40.00 41.61 92.29
N GLY A 110 41.23 41.06 92.25
CA GLY A 110 41.85 40.53 91.04
C GLY A 110 41.93 41.52 89.86
N ALA A 111 42.05 40.99 88.64
CA ALA A 111 41.84 41.71 87.39
C ALA A 111 40.89 40.90 86.49
N ALA A 112 40.07 41.57 85.69
CA ALA A 112 39.11 40.93 84.80
C ALA A 112 39.02 41.64 83.44
N VAL A 113 38.77 40.86 82.38
CA VAL A 113 38.51 41.37 81.02
C VAL A 113 37.42 40.53 80.36
N ALA A 114 36.46 41.19 79.71
CA ALA A 114 35.44 40.51 78.93
C ALA A 114 35.99 40.09 77.56
N ILE A 115 35.66 38.88 77.11
CA ILE A 115 36.07 38.33 75.82
C ILE A 115 34.80 37.95 75.06
N VAL A 116 34.58 38.58 73.90
CA VAL A 116 33.40 38.34 73.07
C VAL A 116 33.84 37.70 71.77
N VAL A 117 33.40 36.47 71.50
CA VAL A 117 33.66 35.78 70.24
C VAL A 117 32.42 35.89 69.35
N GLU A 118 32.54 36.55 68.19
CA GLU A 118 31.43 36.76 67.26
C GLU A 118 31.06 35.47 66.50
N PRO A 119 29.76 35.23 66.21
CA PRO A 119 29.34 34.07 65.43
C PRO A 119 29.69 34.24 63.93
N PRO A 120 29.90 33.13 63.20
CA PRO A 120 30.15 33.20 61.76
C PRO A 120 28.93 33.67 60.98
N PHE A 121 29.16 34.32 59.82
CA PHE A 121 28.09 34.95 59.04
C PHE A 121 26.99 33.97 58.60
N TRP A 122 27.32 32.71 58.32
CA TRP A 122 26.36 31.66 57.94
C TRP A 122 25.48 31.16 59.09
N LYS A 123 25.81 31.52 60.34
CA LYS A 123 24.96 31.26 61.52
C LYS A 123 24.25 32.54 62.03
N SER A 124 24.31 33.63 61.27
CA SER A 124 23.57 34.86 61.61
C SER A 124 22.07 34.67 61.43
N GLU A 125 21.26 35.42 62.19
CA GLU A 125 19.80 35.43 62.04
C GLU A 125 19.36 35.78 60.61
N LEU A 126 20.09 36.69 59.94
CA LEU A 126 19.87 37.03 58.54
C LEU A 126 20.13 35.86 57.58
N ALA A 127 21.14 35.03 57.86
CA ALA A 127 21.43 33.84 57.05
C ALA A 127 20.28 32.82 57.15
N PHE A 128 19.70 32.63 58.33
CA PHE A 128 18.53 31.75 58.49
C PHE A 128 17.30 32.27 57.72
N VAL A 129 17.04 33.58 57.76
CA VAL A 129 15.98 34.19 56.93
C VAL A 129 16.24 33.93 55.44
N LEU A 130 17.49 34.09 54.98
CA LEU A 130 17.86 33.83 53.59
C LEU A 130 17.71 32.35 53.19
N TYR A 131 18.03 31.41 54.09
CA TYR A 131 17.80 29.99 53.85
C TYR A 131 16.32 29.64 53.70
N VAL A 132 15.44 30.24 54.52
CA VAL A 132 13.99 30.06 54.41
C VAL A 132 13.49 30.64 53.08
N ILE A 133 13.94 31.83 52.68
CA ILE A 133 13.57 32.44 51.39
C ILE A 133 14.02 31.56 50.23
N LEU A 134 15.26 31.05 50.26
CA LEU A 134 15.79 30.17 49.23
C LEU A 134 14.99 28.87 49.13
N LEU A 135 14.64 28.26 50.27
CA LEU A 135 13.81 27.06 50.31
C LEU A 135 12.43 27.30 49.68
N VAL A 136 11.76 28.40 50.05
CA VAL A 136 10.47 28.78 49.48
C VAL A 136 10.57 29.03 47.98
N ALA A 137 11.62 29.71 47.52
CA ALA A 137 11.87 29.94 46.09
C ALA A 137 12.05 28.62 45.32
N ILE A 138 12.81 27.66 45.88
CA ILE A 138 12.99 26.32 45.31
C ILE A 138 11.65 25.58 45.22
N LEU A 139 10.83 25.61 46.28
CA LEU A 139 9.52 24.95 46.29
C LEU A 139 8.56 25.57 45.25
N ILE A 140 8.56 26.90 45.10
CA ILE A 140 7.76 27.60 44.09
C ILE A 140 8.24 27.22 42.68
N ALA A 141 9.56 27.18 42.44
CA ALA A 141 10.13 26.78 41.17
C ALA A 141 9.77 25.33 40.82
N ALA A 142 9.92 24.40 41.76
CA ALA A 142 9.55 23.00 41.60
C ALA A 142 8.06 22.84 41.26
N ARG A 143 7.17 23.52 41.99
CA ARG A 143 5.73 23.53 41.70
C ARG A 143 5.42 24.07 40.32
N LYS A 144 6.09 25.15 39.90
CA LYS A 144 5.91 25.75 38.57
C LYS A 144 6.32 24.78 37.46
N VAL A 145 7.45 24.09 37.62
CA VAL A 145 7.92 23.08 36.64
C VAL A 145 6.95 21.90 36.54
N LEU A 146 6.42 21.41 37.67
CA LEU A 146 5.44 20.33 37.68
C LEU A 146 4.15 20.72 36.92
N LEU A 147 3.59 21.90 37.22
CA LEU A 147 2.38 22.39 36.56
C LEU A 147 2.59 22.65 35.06
N LEU A 148 3.78 23.12 34.66
CA LEU A 148 4.11 23.28 33.24
C LEU A 148 4.15 21.94 32.51
N ARG A 149 4.70 20.89 33.13
CA ARG A 149 4.70 19.53 32.58
C ARG A 149 3.30 18.95 32.45
N GLU A 150 2.46 19.11 33.48
CA GLU A 150 1.07 18.63 33.42
C GLU A 150 0.28 19.32 32.30
N ARG A 151 0.38 20.64 32.18
CA ARG A 151 -0.29 21.41 31.11
C ARG A 151 0.17 20.98 29.73
N ALA A 152 1.48 20.74 29.55
CA ALA A 152 2.03 20.26 28.29
C ALA A 152 1.48 18.88 27.92
N ASN A 153 1.38 17.97 28.89
CA ASN A 153 0.84 16.62 28.66
C ASN A 153 -0.65 16.66 28.28
N VAL A 154 -1.46 17.47 28.97
CA VAL A 154 -2.89 17.63 28.65
C VAL A 154 -3.07 18.22 27.25
N ARG A 155 -2.29 19.24 26.89
CA ARG A 155 -2.31 19.83 25.54
C ARG A 155 -1.98 18.80 24.47
N LEU A 156 -0.93 18.00 24.68
CA LEU A 156 -0.54 16.95 23.74
C LEU A 156 -1.64 15.88 23.59
N GLN A 157 -2.34 15.52 24.67
CA GLN A 157 -3.46 14.58 24.60
C GLN A 157 -4.65 15.17 23.83
N GLN A 158 -4.96 16.45 24.01
CA GLN A 158 -6.00 17.14 23.26
C GLN A 158 -5.67 17.19 21.77
N GLU A 159 -4.45 17.61 21.40
CA GLU A 159 -4.01 17.66 20.00
C GLU A 159 -4.09 16.27 19.33
N ARG A 160 -3.70 15.19 20.04
CA ARG A 160 -3.85 13.81 19.55
C ARG A 160 -5.30 13.40 19.36
N ALA A 161 -6.17 13.72 20.32
CA ALA A 161 -7.60 13.40 20.23
C ALA A 161 -8.29 14.16 19.08
N GLU A 162 -7.92 15.42 18.86
CA GLU A 162 -8.40 16.22 17.73
C GLU A 162 -7.91 15.65 16.39
N ALA A 163 -6.64 15.29 16.29
CA ALA A 163 -6.09 14.65 15.09
C ALA A 163 -6.79 13.32 14.78
N GLN A 164 -7.06 12.50 15.81
CA GLN A 164 -7.82 11.25 15.67
C GLN A 164 -9.25 11.51 15.20
N ARG A 165 -9.95 12.48 15.79
CA ARG A 165 -11.30 12.87 15.35
C ARG A 165 -11.33 13.39 13.92
N MET A 166 -10.36 14.22 13.52
CA MET A 166 -10.24 14.66 12.12
C MET A 166 -10.04 13.47 11.19
N HIS A 167 -9.15 12.54 11.56
CA HIS A 167 -8.91 11.34 10.77
C HIS A 167 -10.16 10.45 10.64
N GLU A 168 -10.89 10.24 11.74
CA GLU A 168 -12.15 9.51 11.72
C GLU A 168 -13.21 10.18 10.85
N LEU A 169 -13.36 11.51 10.96
CA LEU A 169 -14.28 12.28 10.12
C LEU A 169 -13.93 12.15 8.63
N ASP A 170 -12.65 12.17 8.28
CA ASP A 170 -12.22 12.00 6.89
C ASP A 170 -12.46 10.58 6.38
N LEU A 171 -12.19 9.55 7.19
CA LEU A 171 -12.56 8.17 6.86
C LEU A 171 -14.07 8.00 6.67
N MET A 172 -14.88 8.60 7.54
CA MET A 172 -16.35 8.58 7.41
C MET A 172 -16.80 9.28 6.14
N LYS A 173 -16.24 10.45 5.79
CA LYS A 173 -16.51 11.12 4.51
C LYS A 173 -16.17 10.21 3.32
N ILE A 174 -14.99 9.57 3.33
CA ILE A 174 -14.55 8.66 2.24
C ILE A 174 -15.54 7.50 2.08
N ARG A 175 -15.92 6.85 3.18
CA ARG A 175 -16.91 5.75 3.14
C ARG A 175 -18.26 6.22 2.65
N PHE A 176 -18.73 7.38 3.13
CA PHE A 176 -20.00 7.97 2.69
C PHE A 176 -20.01 8.19 1.18
N PHE A 177 -19.02 8.88 0.62
CA PHE A 177 -18.98 9.13 -0.83
C PHE A 177 -18.81 7.86 -1.65
N THR A 178 -18.00 6.91 -1.18
CA THR A 178 -17.82 5.62 -1.87
C THR A 178 -19.13 4.83 -1.93
N ASN A 179 -19.86 4.77 -0.82
CA ASN A 179 -21.14 4.08 -0.73
C ASN A 179 -22.20 4.79 -1.57
N VAL A 180 -22.32 6.12 -1.43
CA VAL A 180 -23.26 6.94 -2.20
C VAL A 180 -23.06 6.77 -3.70
N SER A 181 -21.82 6.73 -4.17
CA SER A 181 -21.57 6.54 -5.60
C SER A 181 -21.91 5.13 -6.08
N HIS A 182 -21.73 4.11 -5.24
CA HIS A 182 -22.22 2.77 -5.55
C HIS A 182 -23.75 2.75 -5.63
N GLU A 183 -24.42 3.35 -4.63
CA GLU A 183 -25.88 3.47 -4.56
C GLU A 183 -26.47 4.27 -5.72
N PHE A 184 -25.74 5.23 -6.32
CA PHE A 184 -26.18 5.91 -7.54
C PHE A 184 -25.87 5.14 -8.82
N ARG A 185 -24.74 4.43 -8.88
CA ARG A 185 -24.31 3.71 -10.10
C ARG A 185 -25.22 2.55 -10.43
N THR A 186 -25.67 1.78 -9.44
CA THR A 186 -26.53 0.62 -9.63
C THR A 186 -27.90 0.96 -10.25
N PRO A 187 -28.72 1.89 -9.71
CA PRO A 187 -29.98 2.26 -10.33
C PRO A 187 -29.77 2.91 -11.70
N LEU A 188 -28.69 3.67 -11.90
CA LEU A 188 -28.38 4.24 -13.21
C LEU A 188 -28.05 3.17 -14.26
N ALA A 189 -27.27 2.15 -13.90
CA ALA A 189 -26.97 1.03 -14.78
C ALA A 189 -28.25 0.25 -15.13
N LEU A 190 -29.13 0.03 -14.15
CA LEU A 190 -30.43 -0.60 -14.35
C LEU A 190 -31.43 0.24 -15.18
N ILE A 191 -31.25 1.56 -15.24
CA ILE A 191 -32.00 2.42 -16.17
C ILE A 191 -31.37 2.37 -17.56
N LEU A 192 -30.03 2.43 -17.66
CA LEU A 192 -29.31 2.52 -18.93
C LEU A 192 -29.43 1.26 -19.79
N ALA A 193 -29.34 0.10 -19.14
CA ALA A 193 -29.32 -1.19 -19.82
C ALA A 193 -30.63 -1.54 -20.57
N PRO A 194 -31.84 -1.42 -19.98
CA PRO A 194 -33.09 -1.58 -20.73
C PRO A 194 -33.29 -0.49 -21.78
N MET A 195 -32.81 0.73 -21.51
CA MET A 195 -32.93 1.86 -22.42
C MET A 195 -32.13 1.66 -23.72
N GLU A 196 -30.99 0.98 -23.69
CA GLU A 196 -30.24 0.61 -24.91
C GLU A 196 -31.06 -0.31 -25.82
N LYS A 197 -31.69 -1.34 -25.24
CA LYS A 197 -32.55 -2.30 -25.95
C LYS A 197 -33.82 -1.62 -26.49
N LEU A 198 -34.47 -0.78 -25.69
CA LEU A 198 -35.66 -0.02 -26.11
C LEU A 198 -35.35 0.99 -27.21
N THR A 199 -34.16 1.60 -27.22
CA THR A 199 -33.77 2.52 -28.30
C THR A 199 -33.53 1.79 -29.62
N GLN A 200 -33.05 0.55 -29.58
CA GLN A 200 -32.85 -0.29 -30.78
C GLN A 200 -34.17 -0.86 -31.34
N LEU A 201 -35.18 -1.07 -30.48
CA LEU A 201 -36.48 -1.65 -30.84
C LEU A 201 -37.59 -0.61 -31.10
N ALA A 202 -37.33 0.68 -30.87
CA ALA A 202 -38.37 1.71 -30.89
C ALA A 202 -38.67 2.29 -32.27
N ASP A 203 -39.96 2.47 -32.55
CA ASP A 203 -40.46 3.30 -33.66
C ASP A 203 -40.01 4.76 -33.52
N HIS A 204 -39.96 5.49 -34.64
CA HIS A 204 -39.48 6.88 -34.75
C HIS A 204 -40.13 7.85 -33.72
N THR A 205 -41.35 7.57 -33.28
CA THR A 205 -42.11 8.38 -32.32
C THR A 205 -41.57 8.30 -30.88
N HIS A 206 -41.12 7.12 -30.45
CA HIS A 206 -40.64 6.87 -29.07
C HIS A 206 -39.13 6.88 -28.95
N ALA A 207 -38.40 6.63 -30.06
CA ALA A 207 -36.95 6.66 -30.11
C ALA A 207 -36.36 7.97 -29.56
N ARG A 208 -37.00 9.11 -29.84
CA ARG A 208 -36.55 10.43 -29.37
C ARG A 208 -36.69 10.61 -27.85
N GLN A 209 -37.74 10.06 -27.25
CA GLN A 209 -37.94 10.08 -25.79
C GLN A 209 -36.96 9.13 -25.09
N PHE A 210 -36.73 7.96 -25.68
CA PHE A 210 -35.78 6.98 -25.15
C PHE A 210 -34.34 7.46 -25.20
N GLN A 211 -33.93 8.07 -26.31
CA GLN A 211 -32.62 8.74 -26.42
C GLN A 211 -32.45 9.85 -25.37
N LEU A 212 -33.51 10.58 -25.04
CA LEU A 212 -33.47 11.64 -24.03
C LEU A 212 -33.30 11.08 -22.60
N ILE A 213 -34.00 10.00 -22.25
CA ILE A 213 -33.85 9.31 -20.96
C ILE A 213 -32.44 8.73 -20.83
N GLN A 214 -31.97 8.03 -21.87
CA GLN A 214 -30.63 7.45 -21.93
C GLN A 214 -29.54 8.51 -21.77
N ARG A 215 -29.68 9.66 -22.46
CA ARG A 215 -28.75 10.79 -22.36
C ARG A 215 -28.69 11.34 -20.94
N ASN A 216 -29.83 11.50 -20.26
CA ASN A 216 -29.87 11.99 -18.88
C ASN A 216 -29.27 10.98 -17.89
N ALA A 217 -29.53 9.68 -18.07
CA ALA A 217 -28.92 8.62 -17.25
C ALA A 217 -27.39 8.58 -17.41
N ARG A 218 -26.88 8.66 -18.66
CA ARG A 218 -25.42 8.76 -18.92
C ARG A 218 -24.82 10.02 -18.33
N ARG A 219 -25.52 11.16 -18.40
CA ARG A 219 -25.09 12.42 -17.78
C ARG A 219 -24.95 12.28 -16.26
N LEU A 220 -25.93 11.67 -15.60
CA LEU A 220 -25.89 11.44 -14.15
C LEU A 220 -24.74 10.51 -13.77
N LEU A 221 -24.51 9.44 -14.55
CA LEU A 221 -23.42 8.50 -14.32
C LEU A 221 -22.05 9.19 -14.46
N ASN A 222 -21.88 10.03 -15.47
CA ASN A 222 -20.66 10.80 -15.69
C ASN A 222 -20.42 11.80 -14.55
N LEU A 223 -21.48 12.46 -14.05
CA LEU A 223 -21.40 13.36 -12.89
C LEU A 223 -20.94 12.62 -11.62
N VAL A 224 -21.52 11.44 -11.36
CA VAL A 224 -21.15 10.60 -10.21
C VAL A 224 -19.70 10.13 -10.33
N ASN A 225 -19.28 9.69 -11.52
CA ASN A 225 -17.90 9.26 -11.75
C ASN A 225 -16.90 10.42 -11.61
N GLN A 226 -17.21 11.62 -12.14
CA GLN A 226 -16.36 12.80 -11.98
C GLN A 226 -16.22 13.22 -10.51
N LEU A 227 -17.30 13.13 -9.73
CA LEU A 227 -17.26 13.41 -8.28
C LEU A 227 -16.40 12.40 -7.52
N LEU A 228 -16.44 11.12 -7.93
CA LEU A 228 -15.59 10.07 -7.37
C LEU A 228 -14.12 10.24 -7.72
N ASP A 229 -13.83 10.46 -9.01
CA ASP A 229 -12.47 10.67 -9.49
C ASP A 229 -11.86 11.85 -8.74
N PHE A 230 -12.60 12.94 -8.59
CA PHE A 230 -12.21 14.09 -7.77
C PHE A 230 -11.75 13.70 -6.34
N ARG A 231 -12.54 12.92 -5.60
CA ARG A 231 -12.18 12.51 -4.23
C ARG A 231 -10.99 11.57 -4.18
N LYS A 232 -10.82 10.69 -5.17
CA LYS A 232 -9.63 9.85 -5.28
C LYS A 232 -8.36 10.71 -5.43
N LEU A 233 -8.42 11.76 -6.26
CA LEU A 233 -7.29 12.68 -6.46
C LEU A 233 -6.92 13.41 -5.16
N GLU A 234 -7.89 13.84 -4.34
CA GLU A 234 -7.62 14.50 -3.05
C GLU A 234 -7.02 13.57 -1.98
N THR A 235 -7.40 12.29 -1.98
CA THR A 235 -7.08 11.38 -0.86
C THR A 235 -5.79 10.58 -1.09
N GLN A 236 -5.53 10.14 -2.32
CA GLN A 236 -4.45 9.20 -2.64
C GLN A 236 -3.37 9.81 -3.55
N GLY A 237 -3.54 11.07 -3.97
CA GLY A 237 -2.75 11.65 -5.05
C GLY A 237 -3.11 11.02 -6.40
N ILE A 238 -2.43 11.46 -7.46
CA ILE A 238 -2.69 10.99 -8.82
C ILE A 238 -1.57 10.03 -9.21
N PRO A 239 -1.83 8.71 -9.32
CA PRO A 239 -0.77 7.76 -9.70
C PRO A 239 -0.37 8.00 -11.16
N TYR A 240 0.92 8.17 -11.44
CA TYR A 240 1.46 8.44 -12.78
C TYR A 240 2.13 7.19 -13.35
N TYR A 241 1.63 6.69 -14.49
CA TYR A 241 2.15 5.48 -15.14
C TYR A 241 2.64 5.83 -16.56
N PRO A 242 3.85 6.38 -16.71
CA PRO A 242 4.38 6.72 -18.02
C PRO A 242 4.69 5.46 -18.84
N ALA A 243 4.23 5.45 -20.09
CA ALA A 243 4.53 4.44 -21.08
C ALA A 243 5.23 5.07 -22.29
N ALA A 244 6.13 4.33 -22.92
CA ALA A 244 6.81 4.79 -24.14
C ALA A 244 5.86 4.64 -25.33
N GLY A 245 5.69 5.70 -26.11
CA GLY A 245 4.84 5.67 -27.30
C GLY A 245 5.01 6.89 -28.18
N ASP A 246 4.44 6.82 -29.39
CA ASP A 246 4.39 7.93 -30.32
C ASP A 246 3.28 8.91 -29.93
N LEU A 247 3.69 10.06 -29.39
CA LEU A 247 2.77 11.11 -28.96
C LEU A 247 2.01 11.72 -30.13
N VAL A 248 2.63 11.85 -31.31
CA VAL A 248 2.00 12.45 -32.50
C VAL A 248 0.83 11.56 -32.94
N GLN A 249 1.07 10.25 -33.04
CA GLN A 249 0.04 9.27 -33.37
C GLN A 249 -1.10 9.30 -32.35
N PHE A 250 -0.76 9.27 -31.06
CA PHE A 250 -1.76 9.24 -29.97
C PHE A 250 -2.69 10.46 -29.97
N VAL A 251 -2.13 11.68 -30.08
CA VAL A 251 -2.95 12.91 -30.10
C VAL A 251 -3.79 12.99 -31.37
N ARG A 252 -3.26 12.53 -32.51
CA ARG A 252 -3.99 12.45 -33.78
C ARG A 252 -5.19 11.52 -33.69
N GLU A 253 -5.00 10.29 -33.21
CA GLU A 253 -6.07 9.30 -33.02
C GLU A 253 -7.13 9.81 -32.05
N THR A 254 -6.71 10.38 -30.92
CA THR A 254 -7.64 10.96 -29.93
C THR A 254 -8.45 12.10 -30.54
N THR A 255 -7.84 12.96 -31.35
CA THR A 255 -8.54 14.07 -32.02
C THR A 255 -9.59 13.52 -32.99
N TYR A 256 -9.21 12.59 -33.88
CA TYR A 256 -10.13 12.03 -34.88
C TYR A 256 -11.20 11.12 -34.31
N SER A 257 -11.10 10.67 -33.05
CA SER A 257 -12.21 10.00 -32.36
C SER A 257 -13.46 10.89 -32.21
N PHE A 258 -13.34 12.22 -32.40
CA PHE A 258 -14.45 13.17 -32.38
C PHE A 258 -15.04 13.46 -33.78
N SER A 259 -14.64 12.72 -34.83
CA SER A 259 -15.11 12.98 -36.21
C SER A 259 -16.63 12.85 -36.33
N ASP A 260 -17.24 11.84 -35.68
CA ASP A 260 -18.70 11.67 -35.66
C ASP A 260 -19.43 12.90 -35.06
N LEU A 261 -18.82 13.55 -34.06
CA LEU A 261 -19.38 14.74 -33.42
C LEU A 261 -19.20 15.99 -34.29
N SER A 262 -18.09 16.05 -35.03
CA SER A 262 -17.82 17.06 -36.06
C SER A 262 -18.84 17.03 -37.17
N GLU A 263 -19.16 15.85 -37.71
CA GLU A 263 -20.20 15.69 -38.73
C GLU A 263 -21.59 16.03 -38.19
N LYS A 264 -21.91 15.55 -36.98
CA LYS A 264 -23.24 15.75 -36.39
C LYS A 264 -23.55 17.20 -36.03
N ASN A 265 -22.55 17.95 -35.57
CA ASN A 265 -22.72 19.35 -35.16
C ASN A 265 -22.30 20.34 -36.27
N ASP A 266 -21.95 19.84 -37.46
CA ASP A 266 -21.42 20.62 -38.59
C ASP A 266 -20.28 21.57 -38.19
N ILE A 267 -19.30 21.05 -37.45
CA ILE A 267 -18.12 21.80 -36.98
C ILE A 267 -16.89 21.24 -37.66
N HIS A 268 -16.07 22.08 -38.31
CA HIS A 268 -14.85 21.62 -38.99
C HIS A 268 -13.74 21.29 -37.99
N LEU A 269 -13.35 20.01 -37.90
CA LEU A 269 -12.26 19.53 -37.05
C LEU A 269 -10.96 19.38 -37.85
N SER A 270 -9.84 19.91 -37.35
CA SER A 270 -8.53 19.73 -37.96
C SER A 270 -7.41 19.45 -36.96
N PHE A 271 -6.43 18.65 -37.38
CA PHE A 271 -5.21 18.38 -36.62
C PHE A 271 -3.99 18.86 -37.42
N PHE A 272 -3.12 19.63 -36.77
CA PHE A 272 -1.89 20.16 -37.37
C PHE A 272 -0.69 19.81 -36.50
N THR A 273 0.42 19.40 -37.12
CA THR A 273 1.68 19.14 -36.43
C THR A 273 2.85 19.48 -37.33
N THR A 274 3.93 19.99 -36.74
CA THR A 274 5.24 20.15 -37.42
C THR A 274 6.13 18.90 -37.23
N LEU A 275 5.71 17.96 -36.39
CA LEU A 275 6.42 16.73 -36.05
C LEU A 275 5.83 15.54 -36.82
N GLU A 276 6.69 14.75 -37.46
CA GLU A 276 6.28 13.50 -38.12
C GLU A 276 6.00 12.39 -37.11
N ARG A 277 6.89 12.22 -36.13
CA ARG A 277 6.84 11.20 -35.08
C ARG A 277 7.56 11.70 -33.83
N LEU A 278 7.03 11.38 -32.65
CA LEU A 278 7.67 11.75 -31.39
C LEU A 278 7.51 10.65 -30.33
N ASP A 279 8.53 9.80 -30.21
CA ASP A 279 8.57 8.77 -29.17
C ASP A 279 8.99 9.39 -27.82
N THR A 280 8.10 9.32 -26.83
CA THR A 280 8.36 9.84 -25.47
C THR A 280 7.61 9.02 -24.42
N LEU A 281 7.93 9.26 -23.16
CA LEU A 281 7.22 8.70 -22.01
C LEU A 281 6.06 9.63 -21.61
N PHE A 282 4.83 9.13 -21.65
CA PHE A 282 3.64 9.84 -21.17
C PHE A 282 2.61 8.85 -20.61
N ASP A 283 1.67 9.31 -19.79
CA ASP A 283 0.59 8.48 -19.27
C ASP A 283 -0.62 8.56 -20.23
N PRO A 284 -0.90 7.53 -21.04
CA PRO A 284 -1.92 7.59 -22.08
C PRO A 284 -3.33 7.82 -21.52
N ASP A 285 -3.68 7.19 -20.40
CA ASP A 285 -5.01 7.35 -19.78
C ASP A 285 -5.28 8.79 -19.35
N LYS A 286 -4.29 9.45 -18.74
CA LYS A 286 -4.43 10.84 -18.29
C LYS A 286 -4.41 11.82 -19.45
N LEU A 287 -3.53 11.60 -20.43
CA LEU A 287 -3.43 12.46 -21.59
C LEU A 287 -4.70 12.37 -22.44
N GLU A 288 -5.28 11.18 -22.60
CA GLU A 288 -6.60 10.99 -23.22
C GLU A 288 -7.66 11.82 -22.49
N LYS A 289 -7.75 11.71 -21.16
CA LYS A 289 -8.73 12.47 -20.36
C LYS A 289 -8.55 13.98 -20.48
N ILE A 290 -7.31 14.45 -20.56
CA ILE A 290 -7.01 15.88 -20.81
C ILE A 290 -7.61 16.29 -22.16
N LEU A 291 -7.26 15.59 -23.25
CA LEU A 291 -7.71 15.90 -24.60
C LEU A 291 -9.23 15.79 -24.74
N PHE A 292 -9.82 14.72 -24.20
CA PHE A 292 -11.25 14.48 -24.25
C PHE A 292 -12.03 15.59 -23.55
N ASN A 293 -11.56 16.07 -22.39
CA ASN A 293 -12.23 17.16 -21.68
C ASN A 293 -12.09 18.50 -22.43
N LEU A 294 -10.95 18.80 -23.04
CA LEU A 294 -10.78 20.02 -23.83
C LEU A 294 -11.60 20.00 -25.12
N LEU A 295 -11.54 18.90 -25.88
CA LEU A 295 -12.30 18.72 -27.13
C LEU A 295 -13.81 18.72 -26.88
N SER A 296 -14.28 17.99 -25.86
CA SER A 296 -15.71 18.00 -25.54
C SER A 296 -16.22 19.37 -25.11
N ASN A 297 -15.40 20.19 -24.44
CA ASN A 297 -15.75 21.59 -24.17
C ASN A 297 -15.75 22.43 -25.45
N ALA A 298 -14.76 22.28 -26.32
CA ALA A 298 -14.71 22.98 -27.61
C ALA A 298 -15.96 22.72 -28.46
N PHE A 299 -16.35 21.44 -28.64
CA PHE A 299 -17.56 21.04 -29.38
C PHE A 299 -18.86 21.51 -28.74
N LYS A 300 -18.86 21.70 -27.43
CA LYS A 300 -20.03 22.12 -26.67
C LYS A 300 -20.28 23.62 -26.77
N PHE A 301 -19.23 24.43 -26.88
CA PHE A 301 -19.30 25.89 -26.85
C PHE A 301 -19.06 26.54 -28.22
N THR A 302 -18.75 25.74 -29.24
CA THR A 302 -18.67 26.17 -30.64
C THR A 302 -20.02 25.98 -31.33
N PRO A 303 -20.56 27.01 -32.00
CA PRO A 303 -21.80 26.89 -32.77
C PRO A 303 -21.61 26.08 -34.06
N GLU A 304 -22.72 25.70 -34.70
CA GLU A 304 -22.73 25.07 -36.03
C GLU A 304 -21.94 25.93 -37.05
N HIS A 305 -21.27 25.28 -38.00
CA HIS A 305 -20.31 25.84 -38.96
C HIS A 305 -19.02 26.44 -38.34
N GLY A 306 -18.81 26.26 -37.04
CA GLY A 306 -17.57 26.66 -36.38
C GLY A 306 -16.37 25.78 -36.73
N ARG A 307 -15.21 26.11 -36.16
CA ARG A 307 -13.96 25.36 -36.36
C ARG A 307 -13.32 25.00 -35.02
N ILE A 308 -12.85 23.76 -34.94
CA ILE A 308 -11.98 23.28 -33.85
C ILE A 308 -10.68 22.79 -34.46
N SER A 309 -9.56 23.23 -33.91
CA SER A 309 -8.24 22.79 -34.36
C SER A 309 -7.36 22.36 -33.20
N VAL A 310 -6.67 21.23 -33.38
CA VAL A 310 -5.66 20.73 -32.44
C VAL A 310 -4.29 20.89 -33.09
N ARG A 311 -3.35 21.53 -32.39
CA ARG A 311 -1.97 21.69 -32.86
C ARG A 311 -1.00 21.05 -31.88
N LEU A 312 -0.04 20.29 -32.40
CA LEU A 312 1.06 19.70 -31.63
C LEU A 312 2.39 20.15 -32.22
N ASP A 313 3.21 20.84 -31.41
CA ASP A 313 4.55 21.33 -31.81
C ASP A 313 5.54 21.15 -30.66
N HIS A 314 6.84 21.39 -30.92
CA HIS A 314 7.80 21.61 -29.84
C HIS A 314 7.40 22.81 -28.96
N ALA A 315 7.70 22.72 -27.66
CA ALA A 315 7.47 23.83 -26.74
C ALA A 315 8.38 25.02 -27.09
N PRO A 316 7.92 26.28 -26.90
CA PRO A 316 8.75 27.45 -27.13
C PRO A 316 10.00 27.42 -26.24
N GLY A 317 11.19 27.51 -26.83
CA GLY A 317 12.46 27.43 -26.09
C GLY A 317 12.86 26.01 -25.67
N ALA A 318 12.22 24.97 -26.23
CA ALA A 318 12.73 23.61 -26.13
C ALA A 318 14.06 23.50 -26.88
N ASP A 319 15.04 22.90 -26.22
CA ASP A 319 16.37 22.57 -26.74
C ASP A 319 16.70 21.14 -26.32
N ASP A 320 17.76 20.53 -26.84
CA ASP A 320 18.16 19.15 -26.49
C ASP A 320 18.35 18.96 -24.97
N ALA A 321 18.66 20.03 -24.24
CA ALA A 321 18.80 20.03 -22.78
C ALA A 321 17.47 20.10 -22.00
N LYS A 322 16.38 20.56 -22.63
CA LYS A 322 15.02 20.66 -22.05
C LYS A 322 13.98 20.36 -23.14
N PRO A 323 13.85 19.09 -23.55
CA PRO A 323 12.89 18.73 -24.57
C PRO A 323 11.47 18.92 -24.01
N GLY A 324 10.57 19.51 -24.79
CA GLY A 324 9.20 19.80 -24.38
C GLY A 324 8.26 19.88 -25.58
N VAL A 325 6.97 19.65 -25.33
CA VAL A 325 5.91 19.75 -26.33
C VAL A 325 4.83 20.71 -25.92
N ARG A 326 4.21 21.32 -26.92
CA ARG A 326 3.05 22.18 -26.81
C ARG A 326 1.89 21.55 -27.55
N ILE A 327 0.79 21.34 -26.85
CA ILE A 327 -0.49 20.90 -27.40
C ILE A 327 -1.49 22.05 -27.25
N CYS A 328 -2.02 22.55 -28.35
CA CYS A 328 -3.02 23.62 -28.37
C CYS A 328 -4.36 23.07 -28.88
N VAL A 329 -5.44 23.33 -28.14
CA VAL A 329 -6.82 23.08 -28.60
C VAL A 329 -7.49 24.44 -28.75
N GLU A 330 -7.87 24.78 -29.98
CA GLU A 330 -8.46 26.06 -30.35
C GLU A 330 -9.84 25.86 -30.95
N ASP A 331 -10.80 26.68 -30.51
CA ASP A 331 -12.18 26.66 -30.94
C ASP A 331 -12.64 28.07 -31.33
N THR A 332 -13.61 28.18 -32.24
CA THR A 332 -14.23 29.46 -32.65
C THR A 332 -15.57 29.71 -31.94
N GLY A 333 -15.69 29.26 -30.69
CA GLY A 333 -16.92 29.36 -29.92
C GLY A 333 -17.17 30.72 -29.28
N ILE A 334 -18.05 30.73 -28.27
CA ILE A 334 -18.49 31.95 -27.57
C ILE A 334 -17.39 32.69 -26.77
N GLY A 335 -16.25 32.05 -26.56
CA GLY A 335 -15.14 32.60 -25.76
C GLY A 335 -15.44 32.76 -24.26
N ILE A 336 -14.44 33.24 -23.52
CA ILE A 336 -14.44 33.35 -22.05
C ILE A 336 -14.01 34.76 -21.66
N PRO A 337 -14.82 35.51 -20.89
CA PRO A 337 -14.44 36.83 -20.40
C PRO A 337 -13.16 36.83 -19.58
N VAL A 338 -12.30 37.83 -19.78
CA VAL A 338 -10.97 37.95 -19.15
C VAL A 338 -11.03 37.79 -17.62
N GLU A 339 -12.02 38.41 -16.98
CA GLU A 339 -12.22 38.34 -15.52
C GLU A 339 -12.43 36.91 -14.99
N LYS A 340 -12.92 36.00 -15.83
CA LYS A 340 -13.25 34.62 -15.46
C LYS A 340 -12.15 33.63 -15.81
N GLN A 341 -11.20 33.99 -16.69
CA GLN A 341 -10.13 33.08 -17.16
C GLN A 341 -9.20 32.60 -16.04
N GLY A 342 -8.99 33.39 -14.98
CA GLY A 342 -8.25 32.94 -13.79
C GLY A 342 -8.99 31.88 -12.97
N ARG A 343 -10.32 31.84 -13.06
CA ARG A 343 -11.21 31.04 -12.21
C ARG A 343 -11.77 29.79 -12.87
N ILE A 344 -11.66 29.63 -14.19
CA ILE A 344 -12.17 28.43 -14.90
C ILE A 344 -11.50 27.12 -14.48
N PHE A 345 -10.33 27.20 -13.84
CA PHE A 345 -9.63 26.05 -13.26
C PHE A 345 -9.99 25.83 -11.77
N GLU A 346 -10.83 26.68 -11.18
CA GLU A 346 -11.40 26.47 -9.85
C GLU A 346 -12.50 25.40 -9.89
N ARG A 347 -12.63 24.69 -8.77
CA ARG A 347 -13.61 23.60 -8.62
C ARG A 347 -15.04 24.17 -8.59
N PHE A 348 -15.96 23.51 -9.27
CA PHE A 348 -17.39 23.87 -9.36
C PHE A 348 -17.66 25.24 -10.00
N PHE A 349 -16.65 25.85 -10.61
CA PHE A 349 -16.84 27.10 -11.33
C PHE A 349 -17.64 26.84 -12.61
N GLN A 350 -18.75 27.56 -12.76
CA GLN A 350 -19.61 27.51 -13.94
C GLN A 350 -19.92 28.94 -14.39
N HIS A 351 -20.02 29.13 -15.70
CA HIS A 351 -20.46 30.40 -16.29
C HIS A 351 -21.97 30.36 -16.51
N ASP A 352 -22.69 31.38 -16.05
CA ASP A 352 -24.10 31.59 -16.39
C ASP A 352 -24.22 31.96 -17.87
N LEU A 353 -24.36 30.96 -18.74
CA LEU A 353 -24.67 31.18 -20.14
C LEU A 353 -26.13 31.65 -20.31
N PRO A 354 -26.42 32.43 -21.37
CA PRO A 354 -27.79 32.84 -21.70
C PRO A 354 -28.72 31.64 -21.91
N THR A 355 -29.98 31.85 -21.53
CA THR A 355 -31.07 30.87 -21.43
C THR A 355 -31.28 30.12 -22.75
N GLY A 356 -30.79 28.88 -22.86
CA GLY A 356 -30.96 28.06 -24.08
C GLY A 356 -30.06 26.82 -24.19
N MET A 357 -28.87 26.81 -23.56
CA MET A 357 -27.99 25.63 -23.57
C MET A 357 -28.32 24.66 -22.41
N ILE A 358 -29.03 23.56 -22.71
CA ILE A 358 -29.46 22.52 -21.75
C ILE A 358 -28.28 21.69 -21.15
N ASN A 359 -27.05 21.92 -21.62
CA ASN A 359 -25.86 21.14 -21.26
C ASN A 359 -24.92 21.87 -20.30
N GLN A 360 -25.34 22.33 -19.12
CA GLN A 360 -24.37 22.81 -18.11
C GLN A 360 -23.50 21.64 -17.59
N GLY A 361 -22.17 21.80 -17.65
CA GLY A 361 -21.20 20.80 -17.17
C GLY A 361 -21.02 20.90 -15.65
N SER A 362 -20.41 19.91 -15.01
CA SER A 362 -20.23 19.85 -13.55
C SER A 362 -19.35 20.96 -12.95
N GLY A 363 -18.56 21.66 -13.77
CA GLY A 363 -17.53 22.61 -13.32
C GLY A 363 -16.30 21.93 -12.71
N ILE A 364 -16.14 20.60 -12.89
CA ILE A 364 -15.03 19.82 -12.32
C ILE A 364 -13.96 19.50 -13.38
N GLY A 365 -14.36 19.37 -14.65
CA GLY A 365 -13.50 18.87 -15.73
C GLY A 365 -12.16 19.62 -15.89
N LEU A 366 -12.19 20.95 -16.02
CA LEU A 366 -10.97 21.75 -16.20
C LEU A 366 -10.05 21.73 -14.97
N ALA A 367 -10.61 21.64 -13.76
CA ALA A 367 -9.84 21.49 -12.54
C ALA A 367 -9.08 20.14 -12.54
N ILE A 368 -9.75 19.04 -12.93
CA ILE A 368 -9.11 17.71 -13.07
C ILE A 368 -8.05 17.74 -14.18
N THR A 369 -8.34 18.34 -15.33
CA THR A 369 -7.38 18.50 -16.43
C THR A 369 -6.09 19.18 -15.96
N ARG A 370 -6.21 20.26 -15.16
CA ARG A 370 -5.03 20.94 -14.61
C ARG A 370 -4.20 20.02 -13.72
N GLU A 371 -4.83 19.18 -12.91
CA GLU A 371 -4.10 18.23 -12.07
C GLU A 371 -3.42 17.11 -12.88
N PHE A 372 -4.06 16.58 -13.92
CA PHE A 372 -3.42 15.61 -14.83
C PHE A 372 -2.23 16.22 -15.59
N VAL A 373 -2.32 17.48 -16.01
CA VAL A 373 -1.20 18.19 -16.65
C VAL A 373 -0.04 18.38 -15.67
N LYS A 374 -0.32 18.75 -14.41
CA LYS A 374 0.71 18.89 -13.37
C LYS A 374 1.45 17.59 -13.09
N VAL A 375 0.75 16.46 -13.11
CA VAL A 375 1.34 15.13 -12.85
C VAL A 375 2.32 14.73 -13.96
N HIS A 376 2.10 15.20 -15.19
CA HIS A 376 3.07 15.10 -16.28
C HIS A 376 4.23 16.12 -16.16
N GLY A 377 4.28 16.91 -15.09
CA GLY A 377 5.26 18.00 -14.92
C GLY A 377 4.98 19.21 -15.80
N GLY A 378 3.78 19.31 -16.40
CA GLY A 378 3.41 20.34 -17.35
C GLY A 378 2.60 21.50 -16.76
N THR A 379 2.24 22.45 -17.63
CA THR A 379 1.36 23.58 -17.32
C THR A 379 0.25 23.70 -18.36
N ILE A 380 -0.90 24.24 -17.95
CA ILE A 380 -2.03 24.55 -18.85
C ILE A 380 -2.42 26.02 -18.69
N GLY A 381 -2.63 26.69 -19.82
CA GLY A 381 -3.10 28.06 -19.91
C GLY A 381 -4.30 28.20 -20.85
N VAL A 382 -4.95 29.36 -20.81
CA VAL A 382 -6.06 29.72 -21.69
C VAL A 382 -5.85 31.12 -22.24
N GLU A 383 -6.11 31.29 -23.53
CA GLU A 383 -6.22 32.58 -24.22
C GLU A 383 -7.61 32.59 -24.87
N SER A 384 -8.44 33.57 -24.53
CA SER A 384 -9.81 33.62 -25.07
C SER A 384 -10.32 35.05 -25.13
N GLU A 385 -11.13 35.32 -26.14
CA GLU A 385 -11.86 36.57 -26.29
C GLU A 385 -13.34 36.24 -26.51
N PRO A 386 -14.28 36.95 -25.85
CA PRO A 386 -15.71 36.77 -26.11
C PRO A 386 -16.04 36.85 -27.59
N GLU A 387 -16.85 35.91 -28.07
CA GLU A 387 -17.30 35.74 -29.47
C GLU A 387 -16.22 35.44 -30.51
N LYS A 388 -14.95 35.30 -30.09
CA LYS A 388 -13.84 34.92 -30.98
C LYS A 388 -13.27 33.53 -30.68
N GLY A 389 -13.79 32.86 -29.66
CA GLY A 389 -13.41 31.51 -29.28
C GLY A 389 -12.37 31.42 -28.16
N SER A 390 -11.84 30.22 -27.96
CA SER A 390 -10.89 29.93 -26.89
C SER A 390 -9.74 29.07 -27.39
N ARG A 391 -8.56 29.29 -26.81
CA ARG A 391 -7.35 28.53 -27.05
C ARG A 391 -6.80 28.03 -25.73
N PHE A 392 -6.84 26.72 -25.53
CA PHE A 392 -6.20 26.06 -24.39
C PHE A 392 -4.83 25.56 -24.81
N THR A 393 -3.80 25.94 -24.06
CA THR A 393 -2.40 25.60 -24.36
C THR A 393 -1.85 24.73 -23.23
N ILE A 394 -1.44 23.51 -23.55
CA ILE A 394 -0.78 22.58 -22.63
C ILE A 394 0.71 22.53 -23.00
N LEU A 395 1.58 22.70 -22.01
CA LEU A 395 3.01 22.54 -22.13
C LEU A 395 3.44 21.33 -21.30
N LEU A 396 4.03 20.32 -21.94
CA LEU A 396 4.53 19.12 -21.26
C LEU A 396 6.05 19.03 -21.44
N PRO A 397 6.83 18.77 -20.37
CA PRO A 397 8.22 18.38 -20.52
C PRO A 397 8.30 16.97 -21.14
N LEU A 398 9.17 16.79 -22.13
CA LEU A 398 9.44 15.46 -22.67
C LEU A 398 10.36 14.71 -21.71
N GLN A 399 9.96 13.51 -21.33
CA GLN A 399 10.83 12.61 -20.60
C GLN A 399 11.63 11.79 -21.61
N PRO A 400 12.98 11.81 -21.54
CA PRO A 400 13.79 10.97 -22.41
C PRO A 400 13.48 9.50 -22.12
N ILE A 401 13.29 8.72 -23.18
CA ILE A 401 13.29 7.26 -23.05
C ILE A 401 14.69 6.88 -22.55
N PRO A 402 14.84 6.16 -21.43
CA PRO A 402 16.15 5.76 -20.95
C PRO A 402 16.91 5.04 -22.07
N GLN A 403 18.00 5.65 -22.55
CA GLN A 403 18.92 4.94 -23.42
C GLN A 403 19.48 3.77 -22.61
N ALA A 404 19.33 2.55 -23.13
CA ALA A 404 19.97 1.37 -22.57
C ALA A 404 21.49 1.60 -22.55
N GLY A 405 22.02 1.94 -21.37
CA GLY A 405 23.45 2.03 -21.14
C GLY A 405 24.07 0.64 -21.30
N THR A 406 24.91 0.50 -22.33
CA THR A 406 26.10 -0.36 -22.39
C THR A 406 26.26 -1.36 -21.23
N ALA A 407 25.64 -2.53 -21.35
CA ALA A 407 26.15 -3.75 -20.75
C ALA A 407 26.69 -4.61 -21.90
N ALA A 408 27.93 -5.08 -21.76
CA ALA A 408 28.66 -5.83 -22.77
C ALA A 408 27.87 -7.03 -23.30
N PRO A 409 28.03 -7.36 -24.60
CA PRO A 409 27.29 -8.44 -25.24
C PRO A 409 27.76 -9.80 -24.70
N VAL A 410 26.84 -10.54 -24.11
CA VAL A 410 27.01 -11.99 -23.91
C VAL A 410 26.46 -12.66 -25.18
N PRO A 411 27.28 -13.42 -25.93
CA PRO A 411 26.92 -13.89 -27.25
C PRO A 411 25.90 -15.03 -27.17
N PHE A 412 24.76 -14.86 -27.83
CA PHE A 412 24.02 -15.98 -28.40
C PHE A 412 23.97 -15.82 -29.92
N PRO A 413 24.25 -16.87 -30.71
CA PRO A 413 24.46 -16.71 -32.14
C PRO A 413 23.15 -16.42 -32.87
N LEU A 414 23.15 -15.37 -33.68
CA LEU A 414 22.21 -15.22 -34.78
C LEU A 414 22.43 -16.36 -35.78
N ALA A 415 21.36 -17.08 -36.10
CA ALA A 415 21.17 -17.63 -37.44
C ALA A 415 19.92 -16.99 -38.03
N ALA A 416 20.13 -16.34 -39.18
CA ALA A 416 19.19 -15.55 -39.94
C ALA A 416 17.93 -16.30 -40.36
N THR A 417 16.82 -15.57 -40.52
CA THR A 417 15.92 -15.76 -41.68
C THR A 417 15.05 -14.52 -41.89
N ALA A 418 14.90 -14.20 -43.17
CA ALA A 418 14.24 -13.05 -43.78
C ALA A 418 12.74 -12.93 -43.46
N PRO A 419 12.08 -11.78 -43.75
CA PRO A 419 10.69 -11.56 -43.39
C PRO A 419 9.77 -12.42 -44.28
N VAL A 420 9.11 -13.41 -43.67
CA VAL A 420 7.98 -14.11 -44.29
C VAL A 420 6.71 -13.36 -43.91
N ALA A 421 6.10 -12.74 -44.90
CA ALA A 421 4.74 -12.21 -44.82
C ALA A 421 3.79 -13.31 -44.35
N ILE A 422 3.09 -13.08 -43.24
CA ILE A 422 1.98 -13.93 -42.81
C ILE A 422 0.76 -13.51 -43.63
N PRO A 423 0.18 -14.39 -44.47
CA PRO A 423 -1.01 -14.06 -45.24
C PRO A 423 -2.20 -13.91 -44.30
N ILE A 424 -2.97 -12.84 -44.48
CA ILE A 424 -4.34 -12.73 -44.00
C ILE A 424 -5.17 -13.76 -44.77
N PRO A 425 -5.77 -14.78 -44.13
CA PRO A 425 -6.74 -15.62 -44.83
C PRO A 425 -8.04 -14.83 -44.91
N GLN A 426 -8.25 -14.16 -46.04
CA GLN A 426 -9.60 -13.99 -46.55
C GLN A 426 -10.09 -15.37 -46.98
N SER A 427 -11.11 -15.88 -46.30
CA SER A 427 -11.91 -16.98 -46.80
C SER A 427 -13.36 -16.70 -46.46
N GLN A 428 -14.04 -16.08 -47.43
CA GLN A 428 -15.44 -16.38 -47.66
C GLN A 428 -15.53 -17.88 -47.95
N SER A 429 -16.24 -18.62 -47.09
CA SER A 429 -16.91 -19.84 -47.50
C SER A 429 -18.04 -20.16 -46.55
N ALA A 430 -19.22 -20.18 -47.16
CA ALA A 430 -20.48 -20.75 -46.75
C ALA A 430 -20.47 -21.61 -45.47
N VAL A 431 -21.35 -21.22 -44.55
CA VAL A 431 -21.82 -22.05 -43.45
C VAL A 431 -22.54 -23.27 -44.04
N ALA A 432 -21.83 -24.38 -44.17
CA ALA A 432 -22.44 -25.70 -44.27
C ALA A 432 -22.91 -26.11 -42.87
N VAL A 433 -24.18 -25.84 -42.57
CA VAL A 433 -24.88 -26.47 -41.46
C VAL A 433 -24.96 -27.96 -41.76
N THR A 434 -24.29 -28.78 -40.95
CA THR A 434 -24.83 -30.12 -40.65
C THR A 434 -24.65 -30.45 -39.17
N PRO A 435 -25.62 -31.19 -38.59
CA PRO A 435 -26.01 -31.06 -37.20
C PRO A 435 -25.37 -32.14 -36.34
N ARG A 436 -24.97 -31.78 -35.10
CA ARG A 436 -24.78 -32.77 -34.03
C ARG A 436 -24.89 -32.10 -32.65
N ASP A 437 -25.99 -32.43 -31.97
CA ASP A 437 -26.31 -32.27 -30.54
C ASP A 437 -25.92 -30.96 -29.85
N SER A 438 -26.72 -29.91 -30.11
CA SER A 438 -26.67 -28.64 -29.38
C SER A 438 -27.35 -28.74 -28.01
N ARG A 439 -26.60 -29.09 -26.97
CA ARG A 439 -27.00 -28.73 -25.59
C ARG A 439 -26.26 -27.43 -25.22
N LYS A 440 -27.01 -26.38 -24.89
CA LYS A 440 -26.44 -25.09 -24.45
C LYS A 440 -25.54 -25.32 -23.23
N PRO A 441 -24.37 -24.68 -23.12
CA PRO A 441 -23.52 -24.78 -21.94
C PRO A 441 -24.26 -24.29 -20.69
N LEU A 442 -23.99 -24.93 -19.56
CA LEU A 442 -24.56 -24.59 -18.25
C LEU A 442 -23.76 -23.47 -17.60
N LEU A 443 -24.38 -22.32 -17.41
CA LEU A 443 -23.78 -21.14 -16.78
C LEU A 443 -24.40 -20.93 -15.40
N LEU A 444 -23.57 -20.82 -14.36
CA LEU A 444 -24.02 -20.41 -13.03
C LEU A 444 -23.76 -18.90 -12.84
N LEU A 445 -24.83 -18.16 -12.62
CA LEU A 445 -24.83 -16.72 -12.38
C LEU A 445 -25.03 -16.44 -10.89
N VAL A 446 -24.03 -15.86 -10.24
CA VAL A 446 -24.03 -15.49 -8.82
C VAL A 446 -24.00 -13.97 -8.69
N GLU A 447 -25.08 -13.41 -8.16
CA GLU A 447 -25.26 -11.96 -8.04
C GLU A 447 -26.15 -11.69 -6.82
N ASP A 448 -25.97 -10.64 -6.04
CA ASP A 448 -26.84 -10.39 -4.88
C ASP A 448 -28.05 -9.53 -5.27
N ASN A 449 -27.88 -8.63 -6.24
CA ASN A 449 -28.95 -7.80 -6.75
C ASN A 449 -29.92 -8.58 -7.65
N HIS A 450 -31.18 -8.69 -7.22
CA HIS A 450 -32.23 -9.42 -7.96
C HIS A 450 -32.45 -8.88 -9.38
N ASP A 451 -32.50 -7.57 -9.56
CA ASP A 451 -32.82 -6.96 -10.85
C ASP A 451 -31.65 -7.08 -11.84
N PHE A 452 -30.42 -6.94 -11.34
CA PHE A 452 -29.22 -7.11 -12.16
C PHE A 452 -29.00 -8.58 -12.55
N ARG A 453 -29.27 -9.51 -11.63
CA ARG A 453 -29.30 -10.94 -11.90
C ARG A 453 -30.32 -11.28 -12.98
N PHE A 454 -31.55 -10.78 -12.85
CA PHE A 454 -32.62 -11.00 -13.83
C PHE A 454 -32.21 -10.46 -15.21
N TYR A 455 -31.65 -9.24 -15.25
CA TYR A 455 -31.14 -8.65 -16.49
C TYR A 455 -30.06 -9.52 -17.15
N LEU A 456 -29.06 -9.98 -16.40
CA LEU A 456 -28.01 -10.85 -16.94
C LEU A 456 -28.57 -12.20 -17.41
N GLN A 457 -29.51 -12.77 -16.65
CA GLN A 457 -30.19 -14.02 -17.02
C GLN A 457 -30.99 -13.86 -18.33
N ASP A 458 -31.75 -12.78 -18.50
CA ASP A 458 -32.55 -12.50 -19.71
C ASP A 458 -31.68 -12.40 -20.97
N ASN A 459 -30.48 -11.81 -20.85
CA ASN A 459 -29.56 -11.65 -21.99
C ASN A 459 -28.64 -12.86 -22.22
N LEU A 460 -28.42 -13.72 -21.23
CA LEU A 460 -27.54 -14.90 -21.36
C LEU A 460 -28.31 -16.18 -21.71
N ARG A 461 -29.62 -16.26 -21.44
CA ARG A 461 -30.45 -17.47 -21.70
C ARG A 461 -30.53 -17.89 -23.19
N GLU A 462 -30.27 -16.96 -24.11
CA GLU A 462 -30.29 -17.26 -25.54
C GLU A 462 -29.13 -18.19 -25.94
N GLU A 463 -27.95 -18.01 -25.35
CA GLU A 463 -26.75 -18.80 -25.63
C GLU A 463 -26.46 -19.88 -24.58
N TYR A 464 -26.93 -19.70 -23.33
CA TYR A 464 -26.60 -20.55 -22.19
C TYR A 464 -27.85 -21.09 -21.47
N THR A 465 -27.71 -22.21 -20.77
CA THR A 465 -28.68 -22.61 -19.73
C THR A 465 -28.22 -21.97 -18.43
N VAL A 466 -28.97 -20.98 -17.92
CA VAL A 466 -28.55 -20.16 -16.77
C VAL A 466 -29.15 -20.73 -15.47
N LEU A 467 -28.30 -21.02 -14.50
CA LEU A 467 -28.66 -21.26 -13.11
C LEU A 467 -28.35 -20.02 -12.28
N GLU A 468 -29.24 -19.66 -11.37
CA GLU A 468 -29.14 -18.41 -10.62
C GLU A 468 -28.88 -18.66 -9.14
N ALA A 469 -27.99 -17.86 -8.53
CA ALA A 469 -27.69 -17.90 -7.11
C ALA A 469 -27.67 -16.49 -6.49
N PRO A 470 -28.42 -16.24 -5.40
CA PRO A 470 -28.52 -14.92 -4.75
C PRO A 470 -27.33 -14.51 -3.88
N ASN A 471 -26.38 -15.40 -3.65
CA ASN A 471 -25.19 -15.10 -2.85
C ASN A 471 -24.09 -16.15 -3.10
N GLY A 472 -22.87 -15.87 -2.64
CA GLY A 472 -21.74 -16.77 -2.83
C GLY A 472 -21.90 -18.14 -2.18
N THR A 473 -22.61 -18.25 -1.05
CA THR A 473 -22.83 -19.54 -0.36
C THR A 473 -23.70 -20.48 -1.20
N GLU A 474 -24.80 -19.96 -1.72
CA GLU A 474 -25.70 -20.71 -2.60
C GLU A 474 -25.04 -21.00 -3.95
N GLY A 475 -24.25 -20.04 -4.47
CA GLY A 475 -23.42 -20.24 -5.65
C GLY A 475 -22.42 -21.39 -5.48
N TRP A 476 -21.77 -21.48 -4.32
CA TRP A 476 -20.87 -22.59 -4.02
C TRP A 476 -21.59 -23.94 -3.95
N ARG A 477 -22.74 -23.99 -3.26
CA ARG A 477 -23.57 -25.20 -3.17
C ARG A 477 -24.00 -25.69 -4.56
N LEU A 478 -24.55 -24.80 -5.38
CA LEU A 478 -25.00 -25.11 -6.74
C LEU A 478 -23.82 -25.49 -7.65
N ALA A 479 -22.67 -24.86 -7.52
CA ALA A 479 -21.48 -25.21 -8.30
C ALA A 479 -21.01 -26.66 -8.03
N ILE A 480 -21.08 -27.12 -6.78
CA ILE A 480 -20.73 -28.49 -6.41
C ILE A 480 -21.77 -29.50 -6.92
N GLU A 481 -23.06 -29.20 -6.80
CA GLU A 481 -24.14 -30.12 -7.18
C GLU A 481 -24.29 -30.24 -8.71
N THR A 482 -24.15 -29.12 -9.40
CA THR A 482 -24.47 -29.03 -10.83
C THR A 482 -23.25 -29.11 -11.73
N ILE A 483 -22.06 -28.74 -11.25
CA ILE A 483 -20.79 -28.68 -11.99
C ILE A 483 -21.00 -27.93 -13.32
N PRO A 484 -21.26 -26.60 -13.26
CA PRO A 484 -21.50 -25.79 -14.45
C PRO A 484 -20.26 -25.73 -15.36
N ASP A 485 -20.49 -25.43 -16.64
CA ASP A 485 -19.43 -25.23 -17.63
C ASP A 485 -18.72 -23.88 -17.46
N LEU A 486 -19.37 -22.92 -16.79
CA LEU A 486 -18.85 -21.58 -16.54
C LEU A 486 -19.56 -20.94 -15.33
N ILE A 487 -18.83 -20.17 -14.53
CA ILE A 487 -19.39 -19.39 -13.41
C ILE A 487 -19.13 -17.90 -13.66
N VAL A 488 -20.18 -17.09 -13.54
CA VAL A 488 -20.09 -15.63 -13.52
C VAL A 488 -20.55 -15.16 -12.14
N SER A 489 -19.69 -14.44 -11.41
CA SER A 489 -19.98 -14.00 -10.04
C SER A 489 -19.67 -12.52 -9.84
N ASP A 490 -20.52 -11.78 -9.13
CA ASP A 490 -20.13 -10.49 -8.56
C ASP A 490 -19.02 -10.69 -7.51
N VAL A 491 -18.10 -9.74 -7.41
CA VAL A 491 -17.08 -9.67 -6.36
C VAL A 491 -17.70 -9.25 -5.03
N MET A 492 -18.59 -8.25 -5.05
CA MET A 492 -19.13 -7.64 -3.83
C MET A 492 -20.51 -8.23 -3.53
N MET A 493 -20.55 -9.23 -2.65
CA MET A 493 -21.80 -9.83 -2.18
C MET A 493 -21.77 -10.02 -0.66
N PRO A 494 -22.92 -9.94 0.04
CA PRO A 494 -23.02 -10.21 1.46
C PRO A 494 -22.72 -11.68 1.77
N GLY A 495 -22.04 -11.91 2.90
CA GLY A 495 -21.62 -13.26 3.32
C GLY A 495 -20.34 -13.70 2.61
N LEU A 496 -20.44 -14.67 1.72
CA LEU A 496 -19.29 -15.16 0.95
C LEU A 496 -19.08 -14.26 -0.28
N SER A 497 -17.95 -13.53 -0.29
CA SER A 497 -17.57 -12.66 -1.42
C SER A 497 -17.28 -13.47 -2.68
N GLY A 498 -17.35 -12.84 -3.87
CA GLY A 498 -17.04 -13.51 -5.14
C GLY A 498 -15.59 -13.99 -5.25
N THR A 499 -14.65 -13.25 -4.66
CA THR A 499 -13.23 -13.64 -4.61
C THR A 499 -13.02 -14.85 -3.68
N ASP A 500 -13.70 -14.89 -2.53
CA ASP A 500 -13.67 -16.05 -1.63
C ASP A 500 -14.36 -17.28 -2.24
N LEU A 501 -15.47 -17.07 -2.94
CA LEU A 501 -16.14 -18.11 -3.73
C LEU A 501 -15.18 -18.68 -4.78
N CYS A 502 -14.52 -17.82 -5.57
CA CYS A 502 -13.54 -18.25 -6.57
C CYS A 502 -12.41 -19.07 -5.93
N ARG A 503 -11.84 -18.59 -4.82
CA ARG A 503 -10.77 -19.31 -4.11
C ARG A 503 -11.21 -20.69 -3.63
N ARG A 504 -12.43 -20.80 -3.08
CA ARG A 504 -13.00 -22.10 -2.66
C ARG A 504 -13.24 -23.03 -3.85
N LEU A 505 -13.78 -22.50 -4.95
CA LEU A 505 -14.03 -23.30 -6.15
C LEU A 505 -12.73 -23.81 -6.77
N LYS A 506 -11.68 -22.99 -6.80
CA LYS A 506 -10.36 -23.35 -7.31
C LYS A 506 -9.59 -24.28 -6.37
N GLY A 507 -9.87 -24.25 -5.06
CA GLY A 507 -9.27 -25.14 -4.07
C GLY A 507 -9.94 -26.51 -3.92
N ASP A 508 -11.16 -26.69 -4.44
CA ASP A 508 -11.89 -27.96 -4.37
C ASP A 508 -11.66 -28.78 -5.65
N GLU A 509 -11.22 -30.03 -5.48
CA GLU A 509 -10.99 -30.97 -6.59
C GLU A 509 -12.20 -31.07 -7.52
N ARG A 510 -13.43 -30.98 -7.02
CA ARG A 510 -14.61 -31.17 -7.86
C ARG A 510 -14.87 -30.00 -8.80
N THR A 511 -14.46 -28.79 -8.44
CA THR A 511 -14.83 -27.54 -9.13
C THR A 511 -13.63 -26.76 -9.69
N SER A 512 -12.39 -27.17 -9.39
CA SER A 512 -11.15 -26.45 -9.76
C SER A 512 -11.04 -26.12 -11.25
N HIS A 513 -11.49 -27.05 -12.08
CA HIS A 513 -11.44 -26.99 -13.54
C HIS A 513 -12.49 -26.06 -14.15
N ILE A 514 -13.50 -25.62 -13.41
CA ILE A 514 -14.58 -24.76 -13.90
C ILE A 514 -14.04 -23.34 -14.10
N PRO A 515 -14.26 -22.69 -15.25
CA PRO A 515 -13.82 -21.33 -15.45
C PRO A 515 -14.68 -20.34 -14.66
N VAL A 516 -14.05 -19.35 -14.02
CA VAL A 516 -14.73 -18.35 -13.19
C VAL A 516 -14.44 -16.95 -13.73
N VAL A 517 -15.49 -16.17 -14.00
CA VAL A 517 -15.42 -14.76 -14.42
C VAL A 517 -16.00 -13.89 -13.30
N LEU A 518 -15.22 -12.92 -12.85
CA LEU A 518 -15.61 -12.02 -11.76
C LEU A 518 -16.05 -10.66 -12.31
N LEU A 519 -17.23 -10.21 -11.87
CA LEU A 519 -17.76 -8.88 -12.18
C LEU A 519 -17.37 -7.91 -11.05
N THR A 520 -16.69 -6.81 -11.35
CA THR A 520 -16.20 -5.86 -10.32
C THR A 520 -16.64 -4.42 -10.58
N ALA A 521 -17.00 -3.67 -9.54
CA ALA A 521 -17.32 -2.24 -9.64
C ALA A 521 -16.08 -1.30 -9.57
N ARG A 522 -14.87 -1.84 -9.36
CA ARG A 522 -13.65 -1.05 -9.15
C ARG A 522 -12.60 -1.35 -10.22
N SER A 523 -12.04 -0.28 -10.79
CA SER A 523 -10.98 -0.34 -11.81
C SER A 523 -9.55 -0.34 -11.25
N SER A 524 -9.35 -0.40 -9.93
CA SER A 524 -8.03 -0.20 -9.31
C SER A 524 -7.09 -1.40 -9.49
N GLU A 525 -5.85 -1.13 -9.89
CA GLU A 525 -4.70 -2.04 -9.94
C GLU A 525 -4.49 -2.87 -8.64
N GLU A 526 -4.96 -2.38 -7.48
CA GLU A 526 -4.93 -3.09 -6.20
C GLU A 526 -5.72 -4.42 -6.23
N GLN A 527 -6.85 -4.48 -6.95
CA GLN A 527 -7.63 -5.70 -7.15
C GLN A 527 -7.12 -6.57 -8.29
N LYS A 528 -6.36 -6.01 -9.25
CA LYS A 528 -5.65 -6.84 -10.24
C LYS A 528 -4.59 -7.70 -9.52
N ARG A 529 -3.87 -7.13 -8.53
CA ARG A 529 -2.94 -7.89 -7.67
C ARG A 529 -3.64 -9.00 -6.88
N GLU A 530 -4.74 -8.70 -6.19
CA GLU A 530 -5.54 -9.71 -5.46
C GLU A 530 -6.20 -10.73 -6.41
N GLY A 531 -6.41 -10.32 -7.68
CA GLY A 531 -6.99 -11.12 -8.74
C GLY A 531 -6.04 -12.15 -9.35
N TYR A 532 -4.73 -11.91 -9.35
CA TYR A 532 -3.73 -12.89 -9.78
C TYR A 532 -3.62 -14.09 -8.81
N ASP A 533 -3.87 -13.87 -7.51
CA ASP A 533 -3.76 -14.92 -6.48
C ASP A 533 -5.05 -15.75 -6.28
N THR A 534 -6.19 -15.32 -6.84
CA THR A 534 -7.50 -15.98 -6.65
C THR A 534 -7.82 -17.06 -7.69
N GLY A 535 -7.05 -17.14 -8.78
CA GLY A 535 -7.18 -18.16 -9.81
C GLY A 535 -8.36 -17.97 -10.77
N ALA A 536 -9.00 -16.81 -10.79
CA ALA A 536 -10.08 -16.49 -11.74
C ALA A 536 -9.57 -16.42 -13.18
N ASN A 537 -10.45 -16.74 -14.14
CA ASN A 537 -10.11 -16.78 -15.56
C ASN A 537 -10.19 -15.40 -16.23
N ASP A 538 -11.10 -14.54 -15.77
CA ASP A 538 -11.24 -13.18 -16.28
C ASP A 538 -11.95 -12.24 -15.27
N TYR A 539 -11.74 -10.93 -15.45
CA TYR A 539 -12.38 -9.86 -14.69
C TYR A 539 -13.07 -8.87 -15.62
N VAL A 540 -14.33 -8.55 -15.33
CA VAL A 540 -15.15 -7.61 -16.11
C VAL A 540 -15.60 -6.46 -15.21
N VAL A 541 -15.27 -5.22 -15.61
CA VAL A 541 -15.58 -4.01 -14.83
C VAL A 541 -17.02 -3.55 -15.12
N LYS A 542 -17.84 -3.38 -14.08
CA LYS A 542 -19.18 -2.78 -14.12
C LYS A 542 -19.06 -1.24 -14.18
N PRO A 543 -19.80 -0.53 -15.07
CA PRO A 543 -20.73 -1.06 -16.07
C PRO A 543 -20.01 -1.60 -17.30
N PHE A 544 -20.49 -2.73 -17.83
CA PHE A 544 -19.99 -3.37 -19.05
C PHE A 544 -21.13 -3.52 -20.07
N SER A 545 -20.78 -3.58 -21.35
CA SER A 545 -21.72 -4.00 -22.40
C SER A 545 -21.91 -5.52 -22.30
N VAL A 546 -23.15 -5.98 -22.45
CA VAL A 546 -23.46 -7.42 -22.39
C VAL A 546 -22.87 -8.16 -23.59
N GLU A 547 -22.75 -7.51 -24.74
CA GLU A 547 -22.11 -8.04 -25.94
C GLU A 547 -20.61 -8.32 -25.71
N ILE A 548 -19.94 -7.43 -24.96
CA ILE A 548 -18.55 -7.63 -24.53
C ILE A 548 -18.46 -8.80 -23.56
N LEU A 549 -19.36 -8.90 -22.58
CA LEU A 549 -19.41 -10.02 -21.65
C LEU A 549 -19.59 -11.35 -22.41
N GLN A 550 -20.62 -11.46 -23.25
CA GLN A 550 -20.90 -12.65 -24.06
C GLN A 550 -19.69 -13.08 -24.91
N SER A 551 -18.99 -12.12 -25.52
CA SER A 551 -17.81 -12.41 -26.34
C SER A 551 -16.65 -12.98 -25.50
N ARG A 552 -16.44 -12.45 -24.28
CA ARG A 552 -15.46 -13.00 -23.33
C ARG A 552 -15.83 -14.41 -22.89
N LEU A 553 -17.09 -14.64 -22.54
CA LEU A 553 -17.58 -15.97 -22.13
C LEU A 553 -17.38 -17.02 -23.24
N ARG A 554 -17.70 -16.67 -24.49
CA ARG A 554 -17.47 -17.53 -25.65
C ARG A 554 -15.99 -17.87 -25.85
N ASN A 555 -15.10 -16.89 -25.69
CA ASN A 555 -13.67 -17.12 -25.85
C ASN A 555 -13.12 -18.06 -24.77
N ILE A 556 -13.56 -17.90 -23.52
CA ILE A 556 -13.15 -18.77 -22.40
C ILE A 556 -13.59 -20.21 -22.65
N LEU A 557 -14.84 -20.42 -23.07
CA LEU A 557 -15.36 -21.75 -23.38
C LEU A 557 -14.64 -22.39 -24.57
N ARG A 558 -14.37 -21.63 -25.64
CA ARG A 558 -13.58 -22.12 -26.79
C ARG A 558 -12.16 -22.50 -26.39
N GLN A 559 -11.53 -21.71 -25.51
CA GLN A 559 -10.19 -22.01 -25.01
C GLN A 559 -10.18 -23.28 -24.17
N GLN A 560 -11.21 -23.52 -23.35
CA GLN A 560 -11.36 -24.79 -22.64
C GLN A 560 -11.55 -25.98 -23.58
N GLU A 561 -12.41 -25.85 -24.60
CA GLU A 561 -12.59 -26.91 -25.60
C GLU A 561 -11.30 -27.22 -26.37
N ALA A 562 -10.53 -26.20 -26.73
CA ALA A 562 -9.24 -26.36 -27.38
C ALA A 562 -8.23 -27.07 -26.47
N THR A 563 -8.18 -26.69 -25.19
CA THR A 563 -7.34 -27.34 -24.18
C THR A 563 -7.74 -28.80 -23.95
N ARG A 564 -9.05 -29.10 -23.99
CA ARG A 564 -9.57 -30.47 -23.89
C ARG A 564 -9.17 -31.30 -25.11
N LYS A 565 -9.25 -30.74 -26.31
CA LYS A 565 -8.83 -31.40 -27.56
C LYS A 565 -7.31 -31.65 -27.60
N SER A 566 -6.49 -30.71 -27.12
CA SER A 566 -5.04 -30.93 -27.02
C SER A 566 -4.69 -31.99 -25.97
N PHE A 567 -5.43 -32.05 -24.86
CA PHE A 567 -5.28 -33.11 -23.85
C PHE A 567 -5.67 -34.51 -24.40
N GLN A 568 -6.70 -34.59 -25.24
CA GLN A 568 -7.05 -35.83 -25.94
C GLN A 568 -5.95 -36.31 -26.89
N GLN A 569 -5.26 -35.39 -27.57
CA GLN A 569 -4.10 -35.71 -28.40
C GLN A 569 -2.87 -36.09 -27.55
N TYR A 570 -2.70 -35.49 -26.37
CA TYR A 570 -1.64 -35.85 -25.41
C TYR A 570 -1.78 -37.27 -24.86
N LEU A 571 -3.00 -37.72 -24.51
CA LEU A 571 -3.25 -39.12 -24.12
C LEU A 571 -2.89 -40.12 -25.23
N ALA A 572 -2.84 -39.68 -26.49
CA ALA A 572 -2.41 -40.49 -27.63
C ALA A 572 -0.89 -40.45 -27.87
N VAL A 573 -0.16 -39.45 -27.36
CA VAL A 573 1.28 -39.24 -27.61
C VAL A 573 1.97 -38.79 -26.32
N LYS A 574 2.77 -39.66 -25.69
CA LYS A 574 3.49 -39.39 -24.43
C LYS A 574 4.26 -38.04 -24.47
N GLY A 575 3.97 -37.16 -23.50
CA GLY A 575 4.84 -36.11 -22.95
C GLY A 575 5.10 -34.90 -23.86
N SER A 576 4.53 -33.71 -23.60
CA SER A 576 5.11 -32.75 -22.65
C SER A 576 4.19 -31.54 -22.36
N ALA A 577 4.41 -30.98 -21.16
CA ALA A 577 3.95 -29.74 -20.52
C ALA A 577 2.98 -28.78 -21.25
N VAL A 578 1.76 -28.67 -20.71
CA VAL A 578 0.93 -27.45 -20.71
C VAL A 578 0.24 -27.32 -19.34
N THR A 579 0.03 -26.07 -18.92
CA THR A 579 -0.49 -25.58 -17.64
C THR A 579 -1.73 -26.32 -17.12
N ILE A 580 -1.51 -27.33 -16.29
CA ILE A 580 -2.53 -28.04 -15.53
C ILE A 580 -2.38 -27.62 -14.06
N THR A 581 -3.49 -27.44 -13.33
CA THR A 581 -3.38 -27.27 -11.88
C THR A 581 -2.78 -28.55 -11.29
N PRO A 582 -1.83 -28.49 -10.33
CA PRO A 582 -1.15 -29.68 -9.79
C PRO A 582 -2.07 -30.77 -9.23
N LEU A 583 -3.35 -30.44 -9.01
CA LEU A 583 -4.38 -31.29 -8.44
C LEU A 583 -5.06 -32.19 -9.49
N ASP A 584 -5.33 -31.67 -10.69
CA ASP A 584 -5.98 -32.43 -11.77
C ASP A 584 -5.03 -33.46 -12.39
N GLU A 585 -3.73 -33.14 -12.49
CA GLU A 585 -2.69 -34.09 -12.93
C GLU A 585 -2.53 -35.25 -11.94
N LYS A 586 -2.58 -34.97 -10.62
CA LYS A 586 -2.56 -36.00 -9.58
C LYS A 586 -3.76 -36.93 -9.65
N LEU A 587 -4.95 -36.39 -9.92
CA LEU A 587 -6.17 -37.18 -10.04
C LEU A 587 -6.11 -38.13 -11.24
N ILE A 588 -5.73 -37.61 -12.42
CA ILE A 588 -5.64 -38.44 -13.64
C ILE A 588 -4.52 -39.46 -13.53
N SER A 589 -3.34 -39.10 -13.03
CA SER A 589 -2.24 -40.06 -12.83
C SER A 589 -2.63 -41.17 -11.84
N LYS A 590 -3.32 -40.83 -10.75
CA LYS A 590 -3.87 -41.82 -9.81
C LYS A 590 -4.93 -42.71 -10.47
N ALA A 591 -5.83 -42.14 -11.28
CA ALA A 591 -6.83 -42.90 -12.02
C ALA A 591 -6.20 -43.87 -13.03
N VAL A 592 -5.16 -43.44 -13.75
CA VAL A 592 -4.39 -44.32 -14.66
C VAL A 592 -3.74 -45.45 -13.87
N ALA A 593 -3.04 -45.14 -12.77
CA ALA A 593 -2.37 -46.14 -11.94
C ALA A 593 -3.34 -47.19 -11.37
N MET A 594 -4.56 -46.80 -10.95
CA MET A 594 -5.55 -47.76 -10.46
C MET A 594 -6.07 -48.68 -11.58
N VAL A 595 -6.25 -48.17 -12.80
CA VAL A 595 -6.63 -49.00 -13.96
C VAL A 595 -5.51 -49.95 -14.34
N GLU A 596 -4.25 -49.50 -14.29
CA GLU A 596 -3.08 -50.34 -14.56
C GLU A 596 -2.88 -51.44 -13.50
N ALA A 597 -3.14 -51.14 -12.23
CA ALA A 597 -3.07 -52.13 -11.15
C ALA A 597 -4.15 -53.22 -11.27
N ASN A 598 -5.27 -52.93 -11.93
CA ASN A 598 -6.41 -53.83 -12.10
C ASN A 598 -6.63 -54.21 -13.59
N LEU A 599 -5.54 -54.33 -14.36
CA LEU A 599 -5.62 -54.53 -15.81
C LEU A 599 -6.18 -55.91 -16.20
N GLU A 600 -5.84 -56.96 -15.44
CA GLU A 600 -6.27 -58.35 -15.69
C GLU A 600 -7.71 -58.62 -15.23
N ASP A 601 -8.27 -57.77 -14.35
CA ASP A 601 -9.61 -57.95 -13.80
C ASP A 601 -10.69 -57.53 -14.80
N ALA A 602 -11.40 -58.51 -15.37
CA ALA A 602 -12.47 -58.25 -16.34
C ALA A 602 -13.69 -57.53 -15.72
N ASP A 603 -13.89 -57.63 -14.40
CA ASP A 603 -15.04 -57.09 -13.68
C ASP A 603 -14.79 -55.70 -13.07
N PHE A 604 -13.57 -55.15 -13.21
CA PHE A 604 -13.24 -53.80 -12.75
C PHE A 604 -14.14 -52.75 -13.40
N SER A 605 -15.10 -52.25 -12.61
CA SER A 605 -16.15 -51.36 -13.07
C SER A 605 -15.87 -49.89 -12.73
N VAL A 606 -16.66 -48.99 -13.31
CA VAL A 606 -16.65 -47.56 -12.96
C VAL A 606 -16.99 -47.36 -11.47
N GLU A 607 -17.72 -48.27 -10.83
CA GLU A 607 -18.01 -48.19 -9.40
C GLU A 607 -16.75 -48.45 -8.56
N ALA A 608 -15.96 -49.46 -8.90
CA ALA A 608 -14.69 -49.74 -8.23
C ALA A 608 -13.73 -48.54 -8.34
N LEU A 609 -13.57 -47.99 -9.55
CA LEU A 609 -12.75 -46.81 -9.79
C LEU A 609 -13.25 -45.58 -9.00
N SER A 610 -14.57 -45.41 -8.87
CA SER A 610 -15.15 -44.29 -8.11
C SER A 610 -14.90 -44.41 -6.61
N HIS A 611 -15.00 -45.63 -6.06
CA HIS A 611 -14.75 -45.90 -4.64
C HIS A 611 -13.28 -45.65 -4.27
N GLU A 612 -12.34 -46.13 -5.09
CA GLU A 612 -10.90 -45.94 -4.82
C GLU A 612 -10.41 -44.49 -4.99
N LEU A 613 -11.07 -43.71 -5.85
CA LEU A 613 -10.80 -42.29 -6.02
C LEU A 613 -11.57 -41.41 -5.01
N GLY A 614 -12.38 -42.00 -4.13
CA GLY A 614 -13.11 -41.28 -3.08
C GLY A 614 -14.21 -40.35 -3.60
N MET A 615 -14.83 -40.68 -4.74
CA MET A 615 -15.84 -39.84 -5.38
C MET A 615 -17.08 -40.64 -5.81
N SER A 616 -18.23 -39.96 -5.91
CA SER A 616 -19.45 -40.60 -6.41
C SER A 616 -19.32 -40.94 -7.91
N ARG A 617 -20.01 -41.98 -8.36
CA ARG A 617 -20.03 -42.42 -9.78
C ARG A 617 -20.36 -41.28 -10.75
N ILE A 618 -21.30 -40.41 -10.38
CA ILE A 618 -21.73 -39.26 -11.20
C ILE A 618 -20.62 -38.20 -11.28
N HIS A 619 -19.93 -37.93 -10.17
CA HIS A 619 -18.81 -36.98 -10.14
C HIS A 619 -17.61 -37.49 -10.91
N LEU A 620 -17.24 -38.77 -10.76
CA LEU A 620 -16.20 -39.41 -11.58
C LEU A 620 -16.53 -39.30 -13.07
N TYR A 621 -17.79 -39.57 -13.42
CA TYR A 621 -18.25 -39.48 -14.79
C TYR A 621 -18.07 -38.08 -15.38
N ARG A 622 -18.57 -37.05 -14.70
CA ARG A 622 -18.43 -35.66 -15.14
C ARG A 622 -16.97 -35.21 -15.16
N LYS A 623 -16.17 -35.56 -14.15
CA LYS A 623 -14.75 -35.18 -14.03
C LYS A 623 -13.90 -35.80 -15.15
N ILE A 624 -14.00 -37.12 -15.36
CA ILE A 624 -13.26 -37.82 -16.43
C ILE A 624 -13.74 -37.36 -17.81
N SER A 625 -15.05 -37.16 -18.00
CA SER A 625 -15.58 -36.65 -19.28
C SER A 625 -15.19 -35.20 -19.56
N SER A 626 -15.09 -34.37 -18.52
CA SER A 626 -14.65 -32.98 -18.63
C SER A 626 -13.15 -32.89 -18.95
N LEU A 627 -12.32 -33.64 -18.23
CA LEU A 627 -10.86 -33.62 -18.41
C LEU A 627 -10.39 -34.37 -19.66
N THR A 628 -10.95 -35.57 -19.93
CA THR A 628 -10.46 -36.47 -21.00
C THR A 628 -11.36 -36.48 -22.24
N GLY A 629 -12.58 -35.97 -22.13
CA GLY A 629 -13.62 -36.07 -23.17
C GLY A 629 -14.06 -37.49 -23.51
N LYS A 630 -13.69 -38.48 -22.69
CA LYS A 630 -14.17 -39.87 -22.76
C LYS A 630 -15.04 -40.16 -21.55
N THR A 631 -16.03 -41.04 -21.70
CA THR A 631 -16.73 -41.60 -20.55
C THR A 631 -15.78 -42.44 -19.71
N PRO A 632 -15.99 -42.63 -18.39
CA PRO A 632 -15.13 -43.49 -17.57
C PRO A 632 -14.95 -44.92 -18.12
N VAL A 633 -15.99 -45.47 -18.75
CA VAL A 633 -15.94 -46.78 -19.40
C VAL A 633 -14.97 -46.77 -20.59
N GLU A 634 -15.04 -45.74 -21.43
CA GLU A 634 -14.12 -45.57 -22.56
C GLU A 634 -12.69 -45.24 -22.10
N PHE A 635 -12.55 -44.52 -20.99
CA PHE A 635 -11.27 -44.21 -20.38
C PHE A 635 -10.55 -45.49 -19.94
N ILE A 636 -11.20 -46.34 -19.12
CA ILE A 636 -10.67 -47.65 -18.69
C ILE A 636 -10.32 -48.50 -19.92
N ARG A 637 -11.24 -48.56 -20.90
CA ARG A 637 -11.03 -49.33 -22.14
C ARG A 637 -9.80 -48.84 -22.92
N SER A 638 -9.60 -47.52 -23.01
CA SER A 638 -8.47 -46.96 -23.74
C SER A 638 -7.13 -47.30 -23.11
N ILE A 639 -7.05 -47.33 -21.77
CA ILE A 639 -5.83 -47.74 -21.06
C ILE A 639 -5.54 -49.23 -21.29
N ARG A 640 -6.57 -50.09 -21.20
CA ARG A 640 -6.45 -51.54 -21.49
C ARG A 640 -5.96 -51.80 -22.91
N LEU A 641 -6.53 -51.11 -23.91
CA LEU A 641 -6.11 -51.23 -25.30
C LEU A 641 -4.69 -50.71 -25.54
N GLN A 642 -4.27 -49.66 -24.83
CA GLN A 642 -2.91 -49.14 -24.88
C GLN A 642 -1.87 -50.12 -24.31
N HIS A 643 -2.19 -50.79 -23.20
CA HIS A 643 -1.35 -51.88 -22.68
C HIS A 643 -1.36 -53.11 -23.59
N ALA A 644 -2.50 -53.42 -24.21
CA ALA A 644 -2.57 -54.49 -25.20
C ALA A 644 -1.67 -54.23 -26.40
N ALA A 645 -1.62 -52.98 -26.89
CA ALA A 645 -0.71 -52.58 -27.97
C ALA A 645 0.77 -52.78 -27.57
N GLN A 646 1.14 -52.46 -26.31
CA GLN A 646 2.49 -52.70 -25.81
C GLN A 646 2.83 -54.19 -25.70
N LEU A 647 1.89 -55.01 -25.25
CA LEU A 647 2.08 -56.47 -25.16
C LEU A 647 2.17 -57.11 -26.56
N LEU A 648 1.42 -56.61 -27.54
CA LEU A 648 1.51 -57.06 -28.94
C LEU A 648 2.86 -56.73 -29.58
N GLU A 649 3.54 -55.67 -29.13
CA GLU A 649 4.88 -55.29 -29.61
C GLU A 649 6.01 -56.04 -28.89
N LYS A 650 5.85 -56.34 -27.59
CA LYS A 650 6.95 -56.81 -26.71
C LYS A 650 6.87 -58.28 -26.30
N SER A 651 5.76 -58.97 -26.53
CA SER A 651 5.54 -60.34 -26.06
C SER A 651 5.22 -61.30 -27.23
N GLN A 652 5.54 -62.59 -27.04
CA GLN A 652 5.18 -63.66 -28.00
C GLN A 652 3.81 -64.30 -27.69
N LEU A 653 2.97 -63.61 -26.90
CA LEU A 653 1.67 -64.12 -26.49
C LEU A 653 0.69 -64.12 -27.67
N THR A 654 -0.24 -65.08 -27.66
CA THR A 654 -1.33 -65.11 -28.63
C THR A 654 -2.29 -63.96 -28.40
N ILE A 655 -3.01 -63.53 -29.45
CA ILE A 655 -4.00 -62.44 -29.37
C ILE A 655 -5.08 -62.73 -28.32
N SER A 656 -5.45 -64.00 -28.16
CA SER A 656 -6.40 -64.45 -27.13
C SER A 656 -5.85 -64.29 -25.72
N GLU A 657 -4.57 -64.65 -25.49
CA GLU A 657 -3.92 -64.47 -24.18
C GLU A 657 -3.75 -63.00 -23.82
N ILE A 658 -3.39 -62.15 -24.79
CA ILE A 658 -3.28 -60.71 -24.59
C ILE A 658 -4.65 -60.11 -24.25
N ALA A 659 -5.72 -60.54 -24.91
CA ALA A 659 -7.07 -60.08 -24.59
C ALA A 659 -7.45 -60.39 -23.14
N TYR A 660 -7.14 -61.59 -22.63
CA TYR A 660 -7.42 -61.94 -21.24
C TYR A 660 -6.52 -61.17 -20.26
N ARG A 661 -5.23 -60.99 -20.57
CA ARG A 661 -4.30 -60.24 -19.70
C ARG A 661 -4.57 -58.74 -19.61
N VAL A 662 -5.34 -58.19 -20.54
CA VAL A 662 -5.79 -56.79 -20.48
C VAL A 662 -7.26 -56.67 -20.07
N GLY A 663 -7.82 -57.72 -19.47
CA GLY A 663 -9.12 -57.69 -18.80
C GLY A 663 -10.31 -57.74 -19.77
N PHE A 664 -10.15 -58.30 -20.97
CA PHE A 664 -11.26 -58.60 -21.87
C PHE A 664 -11.70 -60.05 -21.71
N ASN A 665 -12.97 -60.27 -21.38
CA ASN A 665 -13.59 -61.60 -21.26
C ASN A 665 -13.89 -62.27 -22.62
N ASN A 666 -13.78 -61.54 -23.73
CA ASN A 666 -14.08 -62.05 -25.07
C ASN A 666 -13.05 -61.56 -26.10
N PRO A 667 -12.18 -62.45 -26.62
CA PRO A 667 -11.16 -62.11 -27.62
C PRO A 667 -11.71 -61.54 -28.94
N LYS A 668 -12.94 -61.90 -29.34
CA LYS A 668 -13.59 -61.32 -30.54
C LYS A 668 -14.01 -59.88 -30.30
N TYR A 669 -14.51 -59.58 -29.09
CA TYR A 669 -14.86 -58.21 -28.71
C TYR A 669 -13.61 -57.32 -28.59
N PHE A 670 -12.53 -57.84 -27.98
CA PHE A 670 -11.22 -57.18 -27.97
C PHE A 670 -10.73 -56.81 -29.37
N THR A 671 -10.75 -57.78 -30.29
CA THR A 671 -10.29 -57.57 -31.68
C THR A 671 -11.05 -56.45 -32.39
N ARG A 672 -12.37 -56.38 -32.18
CA ARG A 672 -13.21 -55.29 -32.72
C ARG A 672 -12.85 -53.94 -32.11
N GLN A 673 -12.76 -53.86 -30.77
CA GLN A 673 -12.44 -52.61 -30.08
C GLN A 673 -11.02 -52.11 -30.39
N PHE A 674 -10.06 -53.02 -30.54
CA PHE A 674 -8.69 -52.69 -30.95
C PHE A 674 -8.65 -52.14 -32.38
N LYS A 675 -9.36 -52.78 -33.32
CA LYS A 675 -9.49 -52.30 -34.69
C LYS A 675 -10.18 -50.94 -34.78
N ASP A 676 -11.23 -50.73 -33.98
CA ASP A 676 -11.95 -49.44 -33.92
C ASP A 676 -11.04 -48.32 -33.39
N THR A 677 -10.08 -48.63 -32.50
CA THR A 677 -9.17 -47.66 -31.87
C THR A 677 -7.90 -47.39 -32.67
N TYR A 678 -7.26 -48.42 -33.23
CA TYR A 678 -5.97 -48.33 -33.94
C TYR A 678 -6.10 -48.43 -35.46
N HIS A 679 -7.32 -48.60 -35.99
CA HIS A 679 -7.63 -48.75 -37.42
C HIS A 679 -6.95 -49.93 -38.13
N VAL A 680 -6.34 -50.86 -37.38
CA VAL A 680 -5.68 -52.08 -37.88
C VAL A 680 -6.03 -53.27 -37.01
N LEU A 681 -5.91 -54.49 -37.54
CA LEU A 681 -6.14 -55.70 -36.74
C LEU A 681 -4.99 -55.93 -35.74
N PRO A 682 -5.25 -56.49 -34.53
CA PRO A 682 -4.20 -56.82 -33.56
C PRO A 682 -3.07 -57.69 -34.14
N SER A 683 -3.40 -58.63 -35.03
CA SER A 683 -2.44 -59.48 -35.75
C SER A 683 -1.52 -58.68 -36.68
N GLU A 684 -2.08 -57.70 -37.38
CA GLU A 684 -1.32 -56.81 -38.28
C GLU A 684 -0.46 -55.83 -37.49
N TYR A 685 -0.97 -55.35 -36.34
CA TYR A 685 -0.25 -54.47 -35.42
C TYR A 685 0.99 -55.17 -34.85
N ALA A 686 0.87 -56.42 -34.37
CA ALA A 686 2.00 -57.22 -33.89
C ALA A 686 3.07 -57.46 -34.97
N MET A 687 2.67 -57.73 -36.22
CA MET A 687 3.62 -57.92 -37.33
C MET A 687 4.40 -56.65 -37.71
N ARG A 688 3.84 -55.46 -37.48
CA ARG A 688 4.54 -54.18 -37.73
C ARG A 688 5.64 -53.90 -36.70
N GLY A 689 5.50 -54.39 -35.47
CA GLY A 689 6.54 -54.30 -34.43
C GLY A 689 7.75 -55.22 -34.69
N VAL A 690 7.49 -56.47 -35.12
CA VAL A 690 8.53 -57.50 -35.33
C VAL A 690 9.48 -57.19 -36.50
N LYS A 691 9.04 -56.40 -37.51
CA LYS A 691 9.90 -56.02 -38.65
C LYS A 691 11.03 -55.04 -38.31
N LYS A 692 11.11 -54.50 -37.09
CA LYS A 692 12.24 -53.64 -36.69
C LYS A 692 13.48 -54.39 -36.20
N ASP A 693 13.36 -55.68 -35.82
CA ASP A 693 14.46 -56.44 -35.17
C ASP A 693 14.79 -57.77 -35.88
N THR A 694 15.21 -57.72 -37.16
CA THR A 694 15.96 -58.82 -37.79
C THR A 694 17.24 -58.31 -38.44
N PRO A 695 18.44 -58.70 -37.97
CA PRO A 695 19.70 -58.41 -38.63
C PRO A 695 20.27 -59.65 -39.34
N PHE A 696 20.21 -59.72 -40.67
CA PHE A 696 21.04 -60.56 -41.57
C PHE A 696 20.70 -60.12 -43.00
N GLY A 697 21.60 -59.94 -43.97
CA GLY A 697 23.03 -60.15 -44.11
C GLY A 697 23.43 -59.68 -45.53
N GLY A 698 24.70 -59.32 -45.73
CA GLY A 698 25.19 -58.69 -46.95
C GLY A 698 25.33 -59.57 -48.19
N GLY A 699 25.62 -58.91 -49.32
CA GLY A 699 25.95 -59.48 -50.63
C GLY A 699 25.32 -58.63 -51.74
N SER A 700 25.93 -57.55 -52.24
CA SER A 700 26.99 -57.47 -53.25
C SER A 700 26.51 -57.61 -54.72
N PHE A 701 26.94 -56.65 -55.56
CA PHE A 701 26.88 -56.55 -57.03
C PHE A 701 25.48 -56.31 -57.65
N ALA A 702 25.27 -55.50 -58.70
CA ALA A 702 26.15 -54.87 -59.69
C ALA A 702 25.47 -53.65 -60.34
N HIS A 703 26.32 -52.84 -60.98
CA HIS A 703 26.08 -51.82 -62.00
C HIS A 703 24.78 -51.86 -62.83
N GLY A 704 24.33 -50.67 -63.21
CA GLY A 704 24.22 -50.37 -64.65
C GLY A 704 23.05 -49.51 -65.10
N VAL A 705 23.36 -48.23 -65.36
CA VAL A 705 22.96 -47.46 -66.56
C VAL A 705 21.45 -47.35 -66.87
N SER A 706 20.85 -46.20 -66.52
CA SER A 706 20.48 -45.11 -67.45
C SER A 706 19.75 -44.00 -66.69
#